data_AF-A0A5B9WAH7-F1
#
_entry.id   AF-A0A5B9WAH7-F1
#
_cell.length_a   1.000
_cell.length_b   1.000
_cell.length_c   1.000
_cell.angle_alpha   90.00
_cell.angle_beta   90.00
_cell.angle_gamma   90.00
#
_symmetry.space_group_name_H-M   'P 1'
#
loop_
_entity.id
_entity.type
_entity.pdbx_description
1 polymer ?
#
loop_
_entity_poly.entity_id
_entity_poly.type
_entity_poly.pdbx_seq_one_letter_code
_entity_poly.pdbx_strand_id
1 'polypeptide(L)'
;MRHVQGHGSLGGSRRAVVSVLLIAGLATLAGDARAQLRRPGRPGRPGMNRGTPRNNNARPGNNGANATPPSNANPAGNPAAAGPDAAGAAGASAPVTNLADPSAPAPELWKVKPDPPEQKPAEIAPDVLLRVPPSFFGGDVTFPTAPSSFVAVGRNGDQNDIREVWDLAAKKRIGGVRGAVKLEKPLALSPDGSLLAGRSDQVVAVYDTKTGRMVAQLQGEGHSVKYVDFAGPGRVVTGDPGDRRFEVWDLKSQKSDLDIGPRDRVEEHAVTISPGRRYLAMICKDTLLVYDLESGRKAGEAKVPKQKNFFELGCKGLAFSPDGSELAGVFDSFGTHLLCWDVATGRLTQHFLYDDKSNVKAALGSEVGAIQWLADRAGWLVFGSVVIDHRSGQRIFTIPSDTPNADKHERRIVGKNIVMITFGDGQNRKVGGYPLPTETLAKASKLIEQGGSAADAALPELTSADLSGAKHISGAGGAWSVRPAASAAPRPVQRRIPTQVQAAEAAGMLFSAIEGHQLALVSIAGGGNPFDPNKDEGKPRRLIRFDITSGRVLGRIELSPFVDPIALSPDGSRVLTLDKDRRRVDVFATSDAGHVAGFRPYEKEPSDNDKGVTFAAFVEADKVLTASRGGKVVLWSLPACKAVYVADNACEGAPALNPGRSLLACYQGGRFHLLDAATGETRGVTQPAQASAGRSELKGAAFQADGAGLVALLGGQQVVRWELSTGKVTADFPISMTISPMPGSHHSAIESCGPDNVLLDGRILIALDKQSHIWSYFGPNVSAGGPDGQHWFVQGAMNQNATISSLVLPEATANRVVAMVGDPSVHAALRVGMTVSPVLELSGPPDRNAEFKKELADGLSAKLQANAMTVGSGGLPSIVVHVEEHNTGKSVDYRNFGDSHFGQPRGSIAVTELVCDVSFADAQGRIPLAPQQRISLLQGFRMMYRIGPNETLESHLKNGQWAGVKNFVSGIGLPYFVARQAGGVAMLPGTTDLNAIR
;
A
#
# COMPACT_ATOMS: atom_id res chain seq x y z
N MET A 1 -36.08 -65.99 4.68
CA MET A 1 -37.46 -65.47 4.87
C MET A 1 -37.43 -63.99 4.55
N ARG A 2 -37.97 -63.57 3.40
CA ARG A 2 -39.20 -62.72 3.29
C ARG A 2 -39.14 -61.49 4.21
N HIS A 3 -39.26 -60.23 3.79
CA HIS A 3 -39.69 -59.60 2.54
C HIS A 3 -39.34 -58.09 2.62
N VAL A 4 -38.78 -57.54 1.52
CA VAL A 4 -39.18 -56.30 0.79
C VAL A 4 -39.05 -54.93 1.51
N GLN A 5 -38.05 -54.11 1.14
CA GLN A 5 -37.93 -53.13 0.02
C GLN A 5 -38.54 -51.75 0.39
N GLY A 6 -37.93 -50.60 0.07
CA GLY A 6 -36.90 -50.36 -0.95
C GLY A 6 -36.10 -49.07 -0.79
N HIS A 7 -35.15 -48.98 -1.73
CA HIS A 7 -34.17 -47.96 -2.12
C HIS A 7 -34.43 -46.50 -1.72
N GLY A 8 -33.42 -45.63 -1.58
CA GLY A 8 -32.02 -45.71 -1.95
C GLY A 8 -31.34 -44.36 -1.71
N SER A 9 -30.02 -44.42 -1.57
CA SER A 9 -29.15 -43.52 -0.80
C SER A 9 -28.75 -42.19 -1.45
N LEU A 10 -28.55 -41.19 -0.58
CA LEU A 10 -27.56 -40.11 -0.69
C LEU A 10 -26.57 -40.24 0.49
N GLY A 11 -25.27 -40.09 0.20
CA GLY A 11 -24.29 -39.49 1.11
C GLY A 11 -23.46 -40.41 2.03
N GLY A 12 -22.14 -40.17 2.01
CA GLY A 12 -21.39 -39.93 3.25
C GLY A 12 -20.38 -40.98 3.71
N SER A 13 -19.12 -40.80 3.29
CA SER A 13 -17.88 -40.79 4.09
C SER A 13 -17.76 -41.63 5.38
N ARG A 14 -16.67 -42.41 5.51
CA ARG A 14 -15.52 -42.19 6.46
C ARG A 14 -14.72 -43.48 6.76
N ARG A 15 -13.39 -43.27 6.85
CA ARG A 15 -12.35 -43.94 7.71
C ARG A 15 -12.00 -45.42 7.49
N ALA A 16 -10.69 -45.70 7.36
CA ALA A 16 -9.83 -46.41 8.35
C ALA A 16 -8.58 -47.03 7.68
N VAL A 17 -7.35 -46.75 8.15
CA VAL A 17 -6.46 -47.62 8.98
C VAL A 17 -5.60 -48.61 8.16
N VAL A 18 -4.28 -48.35 8.01
CA VAL A 18 -3.09 -49.00 8.62
C VAL A 18 -2.91 -50.51 8.35
N SER A 19 -1.75 -50.88 7.75
CA SER A 19 -0.81 -51.97 8.15
C SER A 19 0.35 -52.03 7.12
N VAL A 20 1.62 -51.77 7.50
CA VAL A 20 2.68 -52.67 7.99
C VAL A 20 3.18 -53.71 6.97
N LEU A 21 4.48 -53.61 6.60
CA LEU A 21 5.37 -54.77 6.38
C LEU A 21 6.85 -54.34 6.48
N LEU A 22 7.67 -55.32 6.81
CA LEU A 22 8.90 -55.29 7.62
C LEU A 22 9.97 -56.11 6.87
N ILE A 23 11.26 -55.92 7.19
CA ILE A 23 12.38 -56.90 7.24
C ILE A 23 13.71 -56.43 6.59
N ALA A 24 14.74 -56.35 7.46
CA ALA A 24 16.18 -56.71 7.39
C ALA A 24 17.07 -56.27 6.20
N GLY A 25 18.38 -56.02 6.32
CA GLY A 25 19.34 -56.21 7.42
C GLY A 25 20.71 -56.68 6.88
N LEU A 26 21.77 -55.95 7.27
CA LEU A 26 23.18 -56.37 7.51
C LEU A 26 24.19 -56.69 6.37
N ALA A 27 25.32 -55.95 6.47
CA ALA A 27 26.75 -56.33 6.46
C ALA A 27 27.35 -57.01 5.20
N THR A 28 28.61 -56.81 4.77
CA THR A 28 29.92 -56.95 5.46
C THR A 28 31.02 -56.58 4.40
N LEU A 29 32.18 -55.97 4.65
CA LEU A 29 33.50 -56.48 5.13
C LEU A 29 34.51 -55.32 4.94
N ALA A 30 35.22 -54.83 5.95
CA ALA A 30 36.56 -55.24 6.42
C ALA A 30 37.70 -55.14 5.39
N GLY A 31 38.74 -54.36 5.73
CA GLY A 31 39.99 -54.26 4.97
C GLY A 31 40.98 -53.27 5.60
N ASP A 32 41.68 -53.73 6.64
CA ASP A 32 42.84 -53.12 7.29
C ASP A 32 43.97 -52.69 6.33
N ALA A 33 44.70 -51.62 6.67
CA ALA A 33 46.16 -51.70 6.89
C ALA A 33 46.79 -50.38 7.38
N ARG A 34 47.60 -50.54 8.43
CA ARG A 34 48.48 -49.61 9.14
C ARG A 34 49.64 -49.05 8.29
N ALA A 35 50.12 -47.85 8.64
CA ALA A 35 51.50 -47.56 9.12
C ALA A 35 51.73 -46.03 9.17
N GLN A 36 51.82 -45.41 10.35
CA GLN A 36 53.07 -45.03 11.04
C GLN A 36 54.11 -44.28 10.16
N LEU A 37 54.34 -42.99 10.45
CA LEU A 37 55.60 -42.49 11.02
C LEU A 37 55.59 -40.97 11.27
N ARG A 38 56.54 -40.55 12.10
CA ARG A 38 56.63 -39.35 12.93
C ARG A 38 57.06 -38.07 12.17
N ARG A 39 56.66 -36.93 12.76
CA ARG A 39 57.23 -35.55 12.72
C ARG A 39 58.78 -35.52 12.69
N PRO A 40 59.47 -34.44 12.24
CA PRO A 40 59.43 -33.04 12.77
C PRO A 40 59.63 -31.95 11.69
N GLY A 41 59.62 -30.62 11.89
CA GLY A 41 59.61 -29.72 13.03
C GLY A 41 59.50 -28.26 12.55
N ARG A 42 59.22 -27.33 13.47
CA ARG A 42 59.35 -25.86 13.32
C ARG A 42 60.83 -25.44 13.57
N PRO A 43 61.28 -24.26 13.09
CA PRO A 43 61.27 -23.02 13.91
C PRO A 43 60.98 -21.76 13.06
N GLY A 44 60.61 -20.58 13.56
CA GLY A 44 60.51 -20.06 14.93
C GLY A 44 59.73 -18.73 14.94
N ARG A 45 59.18 -18.40 16.12
CA ARG A 45 58.87 -17.03 16.58
C ARG A 45 60.03 -16.61 17.51
N PRO A 46 60.26 -15.31 17.78
CA PRO A 46 59.59 -14.61 18.91
C PRO A 46 59.31 -13.14 18.57
N GLY A 47 58.50 -12.35 19.27
CA GLY A 47 57.79 -12.44 20.55
C GLY A 47 57.15 -11.05 20.73
N MET A 48 55.87 -10.96 21.12
CA MET A 48 55.45 -10.58 22.48
C MET A 48 55.58 -9.06 22.77
N ASN A 49 54.65 -8.36 23.38
CA ASN A 49 53.28 -8.62 23.84
C ASN A 49 52.76 -7.32 24.49
N ARG A 50 51.43 -7.21 24.66
CA ARG A 50 50.70 -6.30 25.59
C ARG A 50 50.61 -4.82 25.15
N GLY A 51 49.49 -4.14 25.28
CA GLY A 51 48.19 -4.48 25.84
C GLY A 51 47.25 -3.28 25.68
N THR A 52 45.98 -3.57 25.40
CA THR A 52 44.82 -2.67 25.51
C THR A 52 44.45 -2.43 26.99
N PRO A 53 43.37 -1.70 27.37
CA PRO A 53 42.64 -0.57 26.76
C PRO A 53 42.28 0.54 27.81
N ARG A 54 41.68 1.66 27.38
CA ARG A 54 40.35 2.22 27.82
C ARG A 54 40.23 3.75 27.75
N ASN A 55 39.00 4.17 27.40
CA ASN A 55 38.34 5.46 27.59
C ASN A 55 38.54 6.10 28.98
N ASN A 56 38.56 7.44 29.04
CA ASN A 56 37.49 8.28 29.63
C ASN A 56 37.87 9.78 29.75
N ASN A 57 36.81 10.61 29.71
CA ASN A 57 36.63 11.89 30.43
C ASN A 57 37.45 13.13 29.97
N ALA A 58 37.03 14.40 30.10
CA ALA A 58 35.86 15.07 30.66
C ALA A 58 35.89 16.56 30.20
N ARG A 59 34.79 17.29 30.45
CA ARG A 59 34.65 18.77 30.36
C ARG A 59 35.65 19.52 31.27
N PRO A 60 35.78 20.86 31.16
CA PRO A 60 34.93 21.74 31.99
C PRO A 60 34.44 23.03 31.29
N GLY A 61 33.45 23.70 31.87
CA GLY A 61 33.03 25.07 31.53
C GLY A 61 33.32 26.07 32.66
N ASN A 62 33.26 27.38 32.39
CA ASN A 62 32.95 28.41 33.39
C ASN A 62 32.55 29.78 32.77
N ASN A 63 31.93 30.61 33.60
CA ASN A 63 30.94 31.68 33.38
C ASN A 63 31.42 33.14 33.16
N GLY A 64 30.48 33.97 32.65
CA GLY A 64 30.18 35.38 33.06
C GLY A 64 30.93 36.52 32.35
N ALA A 65 30.46 37.76 32.18
CA ALA A 65 29.17 38.47 32.37
C ALA A 65 29.28 39.88 31.69
N ASN A 66 28.14 40.46 31.26
CA ASN A 66 27.78 41.88 31.03
C ASN A 66 28.73 42.94 30.41
N ALA A 67 28.27 43.60 29.32
CA ALA A 67 28.10 45.07 29.19
C ALA A 67 27.57 45.51 27.79
N THR A 68 26.54 46.35 27.75
CA THR A 68 26.13 47.27 26.65
C THR A 68 26.62 48.70 26.98
N PRO A 69 26.62 49.76 26.11
CA PRO A 69 25.99 50.03 24.78
C PRO A 69 26.92 50.86 23.80
N PRO A 70 26.51 51.78 22.88
CA PRO A 70 25.35 51.94 21.95
C PRO A 70 25.70 52.22 20.44
N SER A 71 24.63 52.31 19.62
CA SER A 71 24.39 53.15 18.40
C SER A 71 25.10 52.85 17.06
N ASN A 72 24.37 52.41 16.02
CA ASN A 72 23.76 53.28 14.99
C ASN A 72 23.05 52.52 13.84
N ALA A 73 21.76 52.85 13.67
CA ALA A 73 20.95 53.05 12.45
C ALA A 73 20.97 52.08 11.22
N ASN A 74 19.82 51.38 11.06
CA ASN A 74 18.92 51.22 9.88
C ASN A 74 19.42 50.71 8.49
N PRO A 75 18.53 50.23 7.59
CA PRO A 75 17.26 49.50 7.74
C PRO A 75 17.12 48.31 6.74
N ALA A 76 15.90 47.73 6.64
CA ALA A 76 15.36 46.77 5.65
C ALA A 76 15.36 45.28 6.09
N GLY A 77 14.17 44.88 6.54
CA GLY A 77 13.85 43.53 7.01
C GLY A 77 13.69 42.53 5.89
N ASN A 78 14.28 41.36 6.13
CA ASN A 78 14.12 40.13 5.36
C ASN A 78 13.24 39.20 6.22
N PRO A 79 12.10 38.67 5.73
CA PRO A 79 11.31 37.73 6.51
C PRO A 79 12.02 36.37 6.59
N ALA A 80 12.07 35.87 7.82
CA ALA A 80 12.76 34.67 8.25
C ALA A 80 12.12 33.38 7.70
N ALA A 81 13.00 32.38 7.57
CA ALA A 81 12.75 31.02 7.16
C ALA A 81 11.63 30.33 7.96
N ALA A 82 10.68 29.76 7.23
CA ALA A 82 9.77 28.74 7.74
C ALA A 82 10.52 27.40 7.86
N GLY A 83 10.45 26.79 9.05
CA GLY A 83 10.96 25.45 9.32
C GLY A 83 10.17 24.37 8.59
N PRO A 84 10.76 23.19 8.31
CA PRO A 84 10.09 22.11 7.61
C PRO A 84 9.33 21.26 8.63
N ASP A 85 8.00 21.22 8.53
CA ASP A 85 7.19 20.08 8.97
C ASP A 85 5.76 20.25 8.42
N ALA A 86 5.55 19.74 7.21
CA ALA A 86 4.24 19.59 6.59
C ALA A 86 4.17 18.21 5.91
N ALA A 87 3.94 17.18 6.71
CA ALA A 87 3.53 15.86 6.23
C ALA A 87 2.05 15.91 5.84
N GLY A 88 1.76 16.25 4.57
CA GLY A 88 0.41 16.25 3.98
C GLY A 88 0.26 15.19 2.89
N ALA A 89 -0.68 14.27 3.07
CA ALA A 89 -0.99 13.13 2.22
C ALA A 89 -1.61 13.53 0.84
N ALA A 90 -1.06 12.99 -0.25
CA ALA A 90 -1.66 11.94 -1.10
C ALA A 90 -2.75 12.45 -2.07
N GLY A 91 -2.29 13.04 -3.16
CA GLY A 91 -2.91 12.95 -4.49
C GLY A 91 -1.78 12.58 -5.45
N ALA A 92 -2.04 11.79 -6.49
CA ALA A 92 -1.04 11.54 -7.53
C ALA A 92 -0.84 12.85 -8.32
N SER A 93 0.03 13.72 -7.82
CA SER A 93 0.45 14.92 -8.54
C SER A 93 1.03 14.52 -9.88
N ALA A 94 0.75 15.30 -10.94
CA ALA A 94 1.51 15.21 -12.19
C ALA A 94 3.01 15.11 -11.87
N PRO A 95 3.77 14.26 -12.58
CA PRO A 95 5.18 14.08 -12.27
C PRO A 95 5.89 15.43 -12.36
N VAL A 96 6.74 15.71 -11.38
CA VAL A 96 7.56 16.91 -11.42
C VAL A 96 8.55 16.71 -12.56
N THR A 97 8.37 17.48 -13.63
CA THR A 97 9.30 17.50 -14.75
C THR A 97 10.41 18.48 -14.41
N ASN A 98 11.56 17.95 -14.01
CA ASN A 98 12.76 18.77 -13.93
C ASN A 98 13.40 18.75 -15.31
N LEU A 99 13.15 19.79 -16.10
CA LEU A 99 13.83 19.95 -17.38
C LEU A 99 15.34 19.96 -17.12
N ALA A 100 16.05 19.00 -17.73
CA ALA A 100 17.51 18.99 -17.72
C ALA A 100 18.01 20.32 -18.30
N ASP A 101 19.08 20.89 -17.74
CA ASP A 101 19.69 22.10 -18.28
C ASP A 101 20.13 21.84 -19.74
N PRO A 102 19.45 22.41 -20.75
CA PRO A 102 19.79 22.16 -22.15
C PRO A 102 21.15 22.77 -22.52
N SER A 103 21.72 23.61 -21.65
CA SER A 103 23.06 24.19 -21.79
C SER A 103 24.18 23.30 -21.25
N ALA A 104 23.86 22.16 -20.61
CA ALA A 104 24.86 21.21 -20.17
C ALA A 104 25.74 20.74 -21.35
N PRO A 105 27.09 20.79 -21.22
CA PRO A 105 27.98 20.38 -22.30
C PRO A 105 27.73 18.91 -22.65
N ALA A 106 27.78 18.60 -23.95
CA ALA A 106 27.68 17.21 -24.39
C ALA A 106 28.80 16.37 -23.74
N PRO A 107 28.56 15.10 -23.42
CA PRO A 107 29.58 14.27 -22.79
C PRO A 107 30.81 14.16 -23.70
N GLU A 108 32.01 14.41 -23.17
CA GLU A 108 33.26 14.56 -23.94
C GLU A 108 33.63 13.33 -24.80
N LEU A 109 33.05 12.15 -24.53
CA LEU A 109 33.38 10.88 -25.19
C LEU A 109 32.21 10.23 -25.94
N TRP A 110 31.16 10.99 -26.29
CA TRP A 110 29.97 10.44 -26.94
C TRP A 110 30.09 10.29 -28.47
N LYS A 111 30.01 9.06 -28.98
CA LYS A 111 30.09 8.69 -30.40
C LYS A 111 28.98 7.72 -30.84
N VAL A 112 27.98 7.52 -29.98
CA VAL A 112 26.85 6.62 -30.26
C VAL A 112 25.97 7.26 -31.33
N LYS A 113 25.43 6.44 -32.24
CA LYS A 113 24.48 6.86 -33.27
C LYS A 113 23.16 6.12 -33.10
N PRO A 114 22.04 6.67 -33.58
CA PRO A 114 20.79 5.91 -33.67
C PRO A 114 21.00 4.61 -34.43
N ASP A 115 20.50 3.52 -33.85
CA ASP A 115 20.69 2.15 -34.34
C ASP A 115 19.35 1.44 -34.54
N PRO A 116 18.62 1.76 -35.62
CA PRO A 116 17.33 1.16 -35.92
C PRO A 116 17.45 -0.33 -36.25
N PRO A 117 16.42 -1.14 -36.00
CA PRO A 117 16.45 -2.56 -36.27
C PRO A 117 16.49 -2.84 -37.77
N GLU A 118 17.18 -3.92 -38.18
CA GLU A 118 17.21 -4.35 -39.57
C GLU A 118 15.84 -4.78 -40.10
N GLN A 119 14.97 -5.30 -39.22
CA GLN A 119 13.64 -5.79 -39.55
C GLN A 119 12.57 -4.86 -38.98
N LYS A 120 11.54 -4.56 -39.79
CA LYS A 120 10.34 -3.86 -39.31
C LYS A 120 9.56 -4.75 -38.34
N PRO A 121 8.89 -4.17 -37.32
CA PRO A 121 7.97 -4.92 -36.47
C PRO A 121 6.91 -5.63 -37.32
N ALA A 122 6.74 -6.94 -37.09
CA ALA A 122 5.70 -7.70 -37.74
C ALA A 122 4.30 -7.25 -37.27
N GLU A 123 3.30 -7.36 -38.14
CA GLU A 123 1.91 -7.20 -37.72
C GLU A 123 1.42 -8.48 -37.05
N ILE A 124 0.93 -8.35 -35.82
CA ILE A 124 0.48 -9.46 -34.99
C ILE A 124 -0.99 -9.21 -34.67
N ALA A 125 -1.83 -10.21 -34.93
CA ALA A 125 -3.25 -10.11 -34.67
C ALA A 125 -3.54 -10.16 -33.15
N PRO A 126 -4.56 -9.45 -32.66
CA PRO A 126 -4.86 -9.37 -31.22
C PRO A 126 -5.36 -10.70 -30.63
N ASP A 127 -5.91 -11.60 -31.44
CA ASP A 127 -6.48 -12.89 -31.05
C ASP A 127 -5.43 -14.02 -30.94
N VAL A 128 -4.14 -13.68 -30.86
CA VAL A 128 -3.09 -14.67 -30.55
C VAL A 128 -3.39 -15.30 -29.20
N LEU A 129 -3.46 -16.64 -29.20
CA LEU A 129 -3.62 -17.45 -28.00
C LEU A 129 -2.78 -18.72 -28.14
N LEU A 130 -1.71 -18.80 -27.35
CA LEU A 130 -0.80 -19.94 -27.31
C LEU A 130 -1.02 -20.74 -26.02
N ARG A 131 -1.02 -22.06 -26.12
CA ARG A 131 -0.95 -22.92 -24.94
C ARG A 131 0.50 -23.08 -24.54
N VAL A 132 0.83 -22.80 -23.28
CA VAL A 132 2.15 -23.11 -22.73
C VAL A 132 2.15 -24.59 -22.36
N PRO A 133 3.14 -25.38 -22.79
CA PRO A 133 3.26 -26.78 -22.36
C PRO A 133 3.24 -26.91 -20.83
N PRO A 134 2.54 -27.92 -20.27
CA PRO A 134 2.48 -28.14 -18.82
C PRO A 134 3.88 -28.25 -18.23
N SER A 135 4.09 -27.70 -17.04
CA SER A 135 5.40 -27.73 -16.38
C SER A 135 5.29 -27.77 -14.86
N PHE A 136 6.31 -28.32 -14.22
CA PHE A 136 6.44 -28.25 -12.76
C PHE A 136 6.89 -26.86 -12.27
N PHE A 137 7.58 -26.09 -13.13
CA PHE A 137 8.20 -24.80 -12.77
C PHE A 137 7.46 -23.57 -13.34
N GLY A 138 6.17 -23.70 -13.64
CA GLY A 138 5.33 -22.62 -14.15
C GLY A 138 5.43 -22.38 -15.66
N GLY A 139 6.49 -22.76 -16.35
CA GLY A 139 6.57 -22.77 -17.82
C GLY A 139 7.04 -21.41 -18.33
N ASP A 140 8.31 -21.33 -18.73
CA ASP A 140 8.92 -20.05 -19.08
C ASP A 140 8.37 -19.52 -20.41
N VAL A 141 8.35 -18.20 -20.54
CA VAL A 141 8.11 -17.47 -21.78
C VAL A 141 9.35 -16.60 -22.01
N THR A 142 9.88 -16.59 -23.22
CA THR A 142 11.07 -15.79 -23.56
C THR A 142 10.83 -15.08 -24.88
N PHE A 143 10.94 -13.76 -24.84
CA PHE A 143 10.85 -12.88 -26.01
C PHE A 143 12.25 -12.42 -26.42
N PRO A 144 12.50 -12.19 -27.72
CA PRO A 144 13.68 -11.46 -28.16
C PRO A 144 13.67 -10.06 -27.56
N THR A 145 14.86 -9.54 -27.25
CA THR A 145 15.00 -8.17 -26.74
C THR A 145 14.68 -7.11 -27.80
N ALA A 146 15.01 -7.37 -29.07
CA ALA A 146 14.61 -6.56 -30.22
C ALA A 146 13.19 -6.91 -30.71
N PRO A 147 12.53 -5.99 -31.45
CA PRO A 147 11.24 -6.26 -32.07
C PRO A 147 11.25 -7.56 -32.88
N SER A 148 10.29 -8.44 -32.61
CA SER A 148 10.18 -9.76 -33.24
C SER A 148 8.74 -10.28 -33.19
N SER A 149 8.37 -11.13 -34.15
CA SER A 149 7.13 -11.92 -34.09
C SER A 149 7.31 -13.26 -33.39
N PHE A 150 8.51 -13.59 -32.88
CA PHE A 150 8.77 -14.91 -32.33
C PHE A 150 8.75 -14.93 -30.81
N VAL A 151 8.32 -16.05 -30.24
CA VAL A 151 8.34 -16.30 -28.80
C VAL A 151 8.73 -17.76 -28.55
N ALA A 152 9.53 -17.98 -27.50
CA ALA A 152 9.80 -19.31 -26.98
C ALA A 152 8.95 -19.57 -25.74
N VAL A 153 8.29 -20.72 -25.67
CA VAL A 153 7.41 -21.11 -24.55
C VAL A 153 7.68 -22.53 -24.07
N GLY A 154 7.47 -22.74 -22.78
CA GLY A 154 7.53 -24.06 -22.14
C GLY A 154 8.84 -24.31 -21.41
N ARG A 155 8.79 -25.22 -20.43
CA ARG A 155 9.90 -25.82 -19.67
C ARG A 155 9.35 -27.13 -19.13
N ASN A 156 10.04 -28.27 -19.22
CA ASN A 156 9.60 -29.44 -18.43
C ASN A 156 10.62 -29.75 -17.34
N GLY A 157 10.13 -30.00 -16.14
CA GLY A 157 10.96 -30.22 -14.95
C GLY A 157 11.44 -31.67 -14.80
N ASP A 158 10.94 -32.58 -15.64
CA ASP A 158 11.44 -33.93 -15.80
C ASP A 158 12.59 -33.97 -16.83
N GLN A 159 13.22 -35.12 -17.02
CA GLN A 159 14.52 -35.32 -17.68
C GLN A 159 14.61 -34.89 -19.17
N ASN A 160 13.63 -34.14 -19.71
CA ASN A 160 13.65 -33.59 -21.07
C ASN A 160 13.12 -32.15 -21.07
N ASP A 161 14.01 -31.15 -21.13
CA ASP A 161 13.57 -29.77 -21.30
C ASP A 161 13.01 -29.57 -22.72
N ILE A 162 11.80 -29.01 -22.82
CA ILE A 162 11.10 -28.75 -24.08
C ILE A 162 10.80 -27.26 -24.17
N ARG A 163 11.41 -26.60 -25.16
CA ARG A 163 11.15 -25.21 -25.52
C ARG A 163 10.52 -25.18 -26.90
N GLU A 164 9.29 -24.71 -27.03
CA GLU A 164 8.65 -24.54 -28.33
C GLU A 164 8.83 -23.11 -28.83
N VAL A 165 9.15 -22.95 -30.11
CA VAL A 165 9.27 -21.63 -30.73
C VAL A 165 8.10 -21.39 -31.68
N TRP A 166 7.44 -20.26 -31.49
CA TRP A 166 6.21 -19.88 -32.17
C TRP A 166 6.41 -18.58 -32.96
N ASP A 167 5.85 -18.55 -34.16
CA ASP A 167 5.62 -17.33 -34.94
C ASP A 167 4.23 -16.80 -34.59
N LEU A 168 4.19 -15.65 -33.92
CA LEU A 168 2.97 -14.97 -33.49
C LEU A 168 2.19 -14.40 -34.67
N ALA A 169 2.88 -13.95 -35.72
CA ALA A 169 2.22 -13.38 -36.90
C ALA A 169 1.54 -14.47 -37.72
N ALA A 170 2.24 -15.60 -37.92
CA ALA A 170 1.68 -16.75 -38.60
C ALA A 170 0.82 -17.67 -37.71
N LYS A 171 0.73 -17.38 -36.40
CA LYS A 171 0.02 -18.18 -35.37
C LYS A 171 0.39 -19.66 -35.41
N LYS A 172 1.65 -19.97 -35.67
CA LYS A 172 2.11 -21.36 -35.85
C LYS A 172 3.41 -21.64 -35.11
N ARG A 173 3.53 -22.87 -34.62
CA ARG A 173 4.80 -23.39 -34.13
C ARG A 173 5.77 -23.57 -35.31
N ILE A 174 6.96 -22.99 -35.19
CA ILE A 174 8.01 -23.09 -36.22
C ILE A 174 9.10 -24.09 -35.86
N GLY A 175 9.20 -24.46 -34.57
CA GLY A 175 10.23 -25.38 -34.11
C GLY A 175 10.21 -25.60 -32.60
N GLY A 176 11.34 -26.06 -32.08
CA GLY A 176 11.59 -26.17 -30.66
C GLY A 176 12.89 -26.91 -30.34
N VAL A 177 13.40 -26.67 -29.14
CA VAL A 177 14.55 -27.38 -28.57
C VAL A 177 14.03 -28.49 -27.67
N ARG A 178 14.55 -29.71 -27.88
CA ARG A 178 14.29 -30.88 -27.03
C ARG A 178 15.64 -31.49 -26.68
N GLY A 179 16.04 -31.39 -25.42
CA GLY A 179 17.36 -31.82 -24.98
C GLY A 179 17.32 -32.68 -23.73
N ALA A 180 18.24 -33.65 -23.65
CA ALA A 180 18.57 -34.37 -22.42
C ALA A 180 19.26 -33.48 -21.37
N VAL A 181 19.76 -32.31 -21.79
CA VAL A 181 20.46 -31.33 -20.95
C VAL A 181 19.55 -30.13 -20.68
N LYS A 182 19.51 -29.70 -19.43
CA LYS A 182 18.60 -28.67 -18.91
C LYS A 182 19.09 -27.27 -19.29
N LEU A 183 18.29 -26.51 -20.06
CA LEU A 183 18.52 -25.08 -20.30
C LEU A 183 17.94 -24.26 -19.15
N GLU A 184 18.82 -23.61 -18.39
CA GLU A 184 18.47 -22.73 -17.28
C GLU A 184 18.51 -21.24 -17.71
N LYS A 185 17.81 -20.39 -16.96
CA LYS A 185 17.93 -18.93 -17.12
C LYS A 185 19.38 -18.49 -16.80
N PRO A 186 19.90 -17.46 -17.47
CA PRO A 186 19.27 -16.61 -18.50
C PRO A 186 19.03 -17.33 -19.84
N LEU A 187 17.97 -16.93 -20.57
CA LEU A 187 17.60 -17.43 -21.90
C LEU A 187 17.48 -16.26 -22.88
N ALA A 188 17.86 -16.47 -24.14
CA ALA A 188 17.67 -15.51 -25.22
C ALA A 188 17.20 -16.20 -26.50
N LEU A 189 16.21 -15.60 -27.17
CA LEU A 189 15.75 -16.01 -28.50
C LEU A 189 16.24 -14.98 -29.51
N SER A 190 16.77 -15.44 -30.66
CA SER A 190 17.17 -14.55 -31.73
C SER A 190 15.93 -13.84 -32.33
N PRO A 191 16.06 -12.59 -32.85
CA PRO A 191 14.91 -11.85 -33.38
C PRO A 191 14.18 -12.53 -34.55
N ASP A 192 14.85 -13.39 -35.29
CA ASP A 192 14.30 -14.21 -36.38
C ASP A 192 13.78 -15.58 -35.92
N GLY A 193 13.85 -15.87 -34.61
CA GLY A 193 13.40 -17.10 -34.00
C GLY A 193 14.25 -18.34 -34.35
N SER A 194 15.37 -18.20 -35.06
CA SER A 194 16.16 -19.34 -35.55
C SER A 194 17.08 -19.96 -34.50
N LEU A 195 17.48 -19.19 -33.49
CA LEU A 195 18.42 -19.61 -32.45
C LEU A 195 17.87 -19.36 -31.05
N LEU A 196 18.06 -20.33 -30.16
CA LEU A 196 17.79 -20.22 -28.73
C LEU A 196 19.09 -20.45 -27.95
N ALA A 197 19.52 -19.46 -27.17
CA ALA A 197 20.68 -19.53 -26.31
C ALA A 197 20.25 -19.61 -24.84
N GLY A 198 20.97 -20.39 -24.03
CA GLY A 198 20.69 -20.48 -22.60
C GLY A 198 21.82 -21.11 -21.80
N ARG A 199 21.76 -20.96 -20.49
CA ARG A 199 22.77 -21.55 -19.60
C ARG A 199 22.59 -23.06 -19.49
N SER A 200 23.68 -23.80 -19.62
CA SER A 200 23.75 -25.24 -19.37
C SER A 200 24.97 -25.49 -18.48
N ASP A 201 24.77 -25.82 -17.22
CA ASP A 201 25.83 -25.90 -16.21
C ASP A 201 26.69 -24.62 -16.14
N GLN A 202 27.96 -24.68 -16.54
CA GLN A 202 28.93 -23.56 -16.55
C GLN A 202 29.15 -22.97 -17.97
N VAL A 203 28.37 -23.39 -18.96
CA VAL A 203 28.50 -22.94 -20.35
C VAL A 203 27.20 -22.32 -20.86
N VAL A 204 27.28 -21.59 -21.97
CA VAL A 204 26.09 -21.17 -22.74
C VAL A 204 25.94 -22.09 -23.94
N ALA A 205 24.82 -22.80 -24.02
CA ALA A 205 24.49 -23.65 -25.16
C ALA A 205 23.56 -22.88 -26.11
N VAL A 206 23.85 -22.96 -27.41
CA VAL A 206 23.06 -22.33 -28.47
C VAL A 206 22.50 -23.42 -29.37
N TYR A 207 21.20 -23.37 -29.61
CA TYR A 207 20.46 -24.37 -30.38
C TYR A 207 19.81 -23.75 -31.61
N ASP A 208 19.85 -24.47 -32.72
CA ASP A 208 19.00 -24.21 -33.88
C ASP A 208 17.57 -24.65 -33.56
N THR A 209 16.62 -23.73 -33.61
CA THR A 209 15.24 -23.97 -33.18
C THR A 209 14.45 -24.83 -34.15
N LYS A 210 14.83 -24.86 -35.42
CA LYS A 210 14.16 -25.64 -36.47
C LYS A 210 14.51 -27.12 -36.40
N THR A 211 15.77 -27.42 -36.16
CA THR A 211 16.33 -28.78 -36.08
C THR A 211 16.40 -29.31 -34.65
N GLY A 212 16.36 -28.43 -33.65
CA GLY A 212 16.53 -28.75 -32.23
C GLY A 212 17.96 -29.13 -31.84
N ARG A 213 18.94 -28.95 -32.73
CA ARG A 213 20.34 -29.36 -32.50
C ARG A 213 21.15 -28.23 -31.89
N MET A 214 22.06 -28.59 -30.98
CA MET A 214 23.05 -27.65 -30.46
C MET A 214 24.03 -27.28 -31.59
N VAL A 215 24.21 -25.98 -31.82
CA VAL A 215 25.10 -25.42 -32.85
C VAL A 215 26.36 -24.78 -32.28
N ALA A 216 26.34 -24.36 -31.00
CA ALA A 216 27.51 -23.86 -30.30
C ALA A 216 27.44 -24.13 -28.79
N GLN A 217 28.62 -24.27 -28.17
CA GLN A 217 28.80 -24.35 -26.73
C GLN A 217 29.88 -23.34 -26.31
N LEU A 218 29.48 -22.26 -25.66
CA LEU A 218 30.33 -21.13 -25.31
C LEU A 218 30.83 -21.33 -23.88
N GLN A 219 32.14 -21.56 -23.73
CA GLN A 219 32.77 -21.84 -22.44
C GLN A 219 33.72 -20.70 -22.07
N GLY A 220 33.27 -19.82 -21.17
CA GLY A 220 34.08 -18.74 -20.59
C GLY A 220 34.96 -19.22 -19.44
N GLU A 221 36.00 -18.44 -19.11
CA GLU A 221 36.88 -18.72 -17.97
C GLU A 221 36.22 -18.26 -16.65
N GLY A 222 35.68 -19.20 -15.87
CA GLY A 222 35.57 -19.10 -14.40
C GLY A 222 34.55 -18.13 -13.77
N HIS A 223 33.60 -17.55 -14.53
CA HIS A 223 32.56 -16.65 -13.98
C HIS A 223 31.12 -17.15 -14.20
N SER A 224 30.17 -16.68 -13.40
CA SER A 224 28.77 -17.14 -13.44
C SER A 224 27.97 -16.41 -14.52
N VAL A 225 27.50 -17.13 -15.56
CA VAL A 225 26.68 -16.48 -16.60
C VAL A 225 25.30 -16.12 -16.05
N LYS A 226 25.00 -14.81 -15.99
CA LYS A 226 23.72 -14.23 -15.55
C LYS A 226 23.05 -13.35 -16.61
N TYR A 227 23.76 -13.02 -17.68
CA TYR A 227 23.24 -12.30 -18.83
C TYR A 227 23.56 -13.07 -20.12
N VAL A 228 22.58 -13.24 -21.00
CA VAL A 228 22.73 -13.79 -22.35
C VAL A 228 21.78 -13.03 -23.28
N ASP A 229 22.28 -12.54 -24.42
CA ASP A 229 21.47 -11.93 -25.48
C ASP A 229 22.18 -12.01 -26.85
N PHE A 230 21.45 -11.87 -27.96
CA PHE A 230 22.03 -11.90 -29.31
C PHE A 230 22.56 -10.52 -29.74
N ALA A 231 23.83 -10.47 -30.17
CA ALA A 231 24.54 -9.26 -30.64
C ALA A 231 24.39 -9.01 -32.15
N GLY A 232 23.49 -9.74 -32.82
CA GLY A 232 23.31 -9.76 -34.27
C GLY A 232 23.48 -11.17 -34.85
N PRO A 233 23.42 -11.31 -36.18
CA PRO A 233 23.53 -12.60 -36.86
C PRO A 233 24.83 -13.32 -36.47
N GLY A 234 24.72 -14.53 -35.93
CA GLY A 234 25.89 -15.35 -35.59
C GLY A 234 26.69 -14.92 -34.36
N ARG A 235 26.22 -13.95 -33.56
CA ARG A 235 26.92 -13.49 -32.35
C ARG A 235 26.05 -13.47 -31.10
N VAL A 236 26.64 -13.80 -29.96
CA VAL A 236 25.98 -13.82 -28.64
C VAL A 236 26.80 -13.01 -27.64
N VAL A 237 26.15 -12.15 -26.87
CA VAL A 237 26.73 -11.51 -25.68
C VAL A 237 26.40 -12.37 -24.46
N THR A 238 27.40 -12.67 -23.64
CA THR A 238 27.23 -13.31 -22.33
C THR A 238 27.84 -12.44 -21.25
N GLY A 239 27.38 -12.50 -20.00
CA GLY A 239 28.07 -11.79 -18.92
C GLY A 239 27.67 -12.19 -17.51
N ASP A 240 28.50 -11.78 -16.55
CA ASP A 240 28.13 -11.65 -15.14
C ASP A 240 28.16 -10.15 -14.78
N PRO A 241 27.00 -9.47 -14.74
CA PRO A 241 26.92 -8.08 -14.30
C PRO A 241 27.53 -7.86 -12.90
N GLY A 242 27.49 -8.89 -12.04
CA GLY A 242 28.09 -8.92 -10.70
C GLY A 242 29.62 -8.90 -10.71
N ASP A 243 30.23 -9.69 -11.59
CA ASP A 243 31.69 -9.83 -11.72
C ASP A 243 32.31 -8.84 -12.71
N ARG A 244 31.48 -7.94 -13.29
CA ARG A 244 31.89 -6.84 -14.17
C ARG A 244 32.52 -7.31 -15.48
N ARG A 245 31.98 -8.39 -16.05
CA ARG A 245 32.52 -8.97 -17.29
C ARG A 245 31.41 -9.36 -18.24
N PHE A 246 31.51 -8.88 -19.48
CA PHE A 246 30.66 -9.25 -20.60
C PHE A 246 31.56 -9.66 -21.77
N GLU A 247 31.19 -10.73 -22.47
CA GLU A 247 31.94 -11.27 -23.58
C GLU A 247 31.05 -11.37 -24.81
N VAL A 248 31.60 -11.05 -25.98
CA VAL A 248 30.91 -11.21 -27.27
C VAL A 248 31.54 -12.38 -28.01
N TRP A 249 30.70 -13.35 -28.37
CA TRP A 249 31.10 -14.61 -28.97
C TRP A 249 30.70 -14.67 -30.44
N ASP A 250 31.61 -15.12 -31.28
CA ASP A 250 31.27 -15.58 -32.63
C ASP A 250 30.85 -17.05 -32.58
N LEU A 251 29.63 -17.35 -33.04
CA LEU A 251 29.06 -18.71 -32.94
C LEU A 251 29.75 -19.71 -33.86
N LYS A 252 30.41 -19.24 -34.93
CA LYS A 252 31.11 -20.10 -35.89
C LYS A 252 32.48 -20.53 -35.35
N SER A 253 33.22 -19.61 -34.74
CA SER A 253 34.52 -19.87 -34.12
C SER A 253 34.40 -20.44 -32.70
N GLN A 254 33.27 -20.16 -32.02
CA GLN A 254 33.02 -20.45 -30.60
C GLN A 254 34.07 -19.82 -29.67
N LYS A 255 34.61 -18.66 -30.06
CA LYS A 255 35.55 -17.88 -29.26
C LYS A 255 34.94 -16.54 -28.87
N SER A 256 35.35 -16.04 -27.71
CA SER A 256 35.09 -14.66 -27.34
C SER A 256 36.04 -13.76 -28.11
N ASP A 257 35.47 -12.91 -28.96
CA ASP A 257 36.25 -11.99 -29.79
C ASP A 257 36.44 -10.64 -29.07
N LEU A 258 35.60 -10.34 -28.07
CA LEU A 258 35.62 -9.08 -27.32
C LEU A 258 35.31 -9.31 -25.83
N ASP A 259 36.04 -8.59 -24.96
CA ASP A 259 35.78 -8.49 -23.53
C ASP A 259 35.39 -7.05 -23.16
N ILE A 260 34.26 -6.89 -22.50
CA ILE A 260 33.65 -5.63 -22.06
C ILE A 260 33.58 -5.66 -20.54
N GLY A 261 34.55 -4.99 -19.90
CA GLY A 261 34.62 -4.85 -18.45
C GLY A 261 34.22 -3.45 -17.98
N PRO A 262 33.00 -3.23 -17.45
CA PRO A 262 32.69 -1.99 -16.73
C PRO A 262 33.58 -1.85 -15.48
N ARG A 263 33.83 -0.62 -15.03
CA ARG A 263 34.70 -0.36 -13.88
C ARG A 263 34.13 -0.92 -12.57
N ASP A 264 32.82 -0.81 -12.41
CA ASP A 264 32.09 -1.24 -11.21
C ASP A 264 30.99 -2.25 -11.55
N ARG A 265 30.44 -2.86 -10.50
CA ARG A 265 29.34 -3.83 -10.58
C ARG A 265 28.12 -3.20 -11.24
N VAL A 266 27.49 -3.98 -12.10
CA VAL A 266 26.26 -3.64 -12.81
C VAL A 266 25.13 -4.52 -12.29
N GLU A 267 23.93 -3.96 -12.15
CA GLU A 267 22.74 -4.75 -11.82
C GLU A 267 22.21 -5.44 -13.07
N GLU A 268 21.62 -6.63 -12.92
CA GLU A 268 21.15 -7.44 -14.07
C GLU A 268 20.14 -6.68 -14.95
N HIS A 269 19.24 -5.91 -14.36
CA HIS A 269 18.23 -5.12 -15.07
C HIS A 269 18.75 -3.79 -15.62
N ALA A 270 19.99 -3.44 -15.33
CA ALA A 270 20.63 -2.20 -15.75
C ALA A 270 21.39 -2.36 -17.07
N VAL A 271 21.05 -3.35 -17.90
CA VAL A 271 21.74 -3.67 -19.17
C VAL A 271 20.72 -3.89 -20.29
N THR A 272 20.97 -3.33 -21.48
CA THR A 272 20.12 -3.52 -22.66
C THR A 272 20.91 -3.40 -23.97
N ILE A 273 20.44 -4.06 -25.04
CA ILE A 273 21.03 -3.99 -26.38
C ILE A 273 20.16 -3.12 -27.29
N SER A 274 20.79 -2.31 -28.14
CA SER A 274 20.09 -1.48 -29.12
C SER A 274 19.34 -2.29 -30.18
N PRO A 275 18.29 -1.74 -30.83
CA PRO A 275 17.46 -2.48 -31.78
C PRO A 275 18.23 -3.07 -32.97
N GLY A 276 19.17 -2.31 -33.55
CA GLY A 276 20.07 -2.77 -34.62
C GLY A 276 21.25 -3.63 -34.13
N ARG A 277 21.29 -3.94 -32.83
CA ARG A 277 22.29 -4.81 -32.18
C ARG A 277 23.73 -4.26 -32.18
N ARG A 278 23.91 -2.98 -32.45
CA ARG A 278 25.23 -2.35 -32.46
C ARG A 278 25.77 -2.04 -31.06
N TYR A 279 24.91 -1.68 -30.13
CA TYR A 279 25.30 -1.10 -28.86
C TYR A 279 24.77 -1.89 -27.66
N LEU A 280 25.60 -1.97 -26.61
CA LEU A 280 25.24 -2.44 -25.28
C LEU A 280 25.24 -1.24 -24.34
N ALA A 281 24.07 -0.86 -23.82
CA ALA A 281 23.93 0.19 -22.84
C ALA A 281 23.81 -0.40 -21.44
N MET A 282 24.43 0.25 -20.45
CA MET A 282 24.35 -0.15 -19.05
C MET A 282 24.44 1.01 -18.07
N ILE A 283 23.80 0.88 -16.90
CA ILE A 283 24.03 1.79 -15.77
C ILE A 283 25.03 1.17 -14.80
N CYS A 284 26.08 1.94 -14.51
CA CYS A 284 27.14 1.61 -13.59
C CYS A 284 27.23 2.73 -12.54
N LYS A 285 26.72 2.49 -11.33
CA LYS A 285 26.53 3.49 -10.27
C LYS A 285 25.73 4.72 -10.77
N ASP A 286 26.42 5.82 -11.05
CA ASP A 286 25.86 7.11 -11.47
C ASP A 286 26.12 7.43 -12.95
N THR A 287 26.49 6.42 -13.73
CA THR A 287 26.99 6.60 -15.09
C THR A 287 26.30 5.67 -16.07
N LEU A 288 25.74 6.23 -17.14
CA LEU A 288 25.31 5.50 -18.32
C LEU A 288 26.55 5.24 -19.19
N LEU A 289 26.83 3.97 -19.46
CA LEU A 289 27.88 3.52 -20.36
C LEU A 289 27.25 2.89 -21.60
N VAL A 290 27.79 3.21 -22.77
CA VAL A 290 27.41 2.58 -24.03
C VAL A 290 28.66 2.01 -24.69
N TYR A 291 28.64 0.71 -24.97
CA TYR A 291 29.71 -0.01 -25.66
C TYR A 291 29.29 -0.40 -27.06
N ASP A 292 30.23 -0.32 -27.99
CA ASP A 292 30.07 -0.80 -29.35
C ASP A 292 30.39 -2.30 -29.41
N LEU A 293 29.39 -3.12 -29.78
CA LEU A 293 29.47 -4.59 -29.77
C LEU A 293 30.28 -5.17 -30.95
N GLU A 294 30.70 -4.36 -31.92
CA GLU A 294 31.61 -4.83 -32.98
C GLU A 294 33.08 -4.60 -32.61
N SER A 295 33.38 -3.50 -31.92
CA SER A 295 34.76 -3.13 -31.56
C SER A 295 35.12 -3.44 -30.11
N GLY A 296 34.13 -3.68 -29.24
CA GLY A 296 34.30 -3.83 -27.79
C GLY A 296 34.65 -2.53 -27.07
N ARG A 297 34.71 -1.40 -27.79
CA ARG A 297 35.14 -0.11 -27.23
C ARG A 297 33.95 0.65 -26.66
N LYS A 298 34.22 1.42 -25.60
CA LYS A 298 33.26 2.39 -25.06
C LYS A 298 32.97 3.46 -26.13
N ALA A 299 31.70 3.55 -26.53
CA ALA A 299 31.19 4.49 -27.51
C ALA A 299 30.53 5.72 -26.87
N GLY A 300 30.08 5.63 -25.62
CA GLY A 300 29.47 6.74 -24.90
C GLY A 300 29.58 6.60 -23.39
N GLU A 301 29.65 7.74 -22.72
CA GLU A 301 29.57 7.85 -21.26
C GLU A 301 28.77 9.11 -20.92
N ALA A 302 27.74 8.99 -20.09
CA ALA A 302 26.94 10.12 -19.62
C ALA A 302 26.61 9.98 -18.13
N LYS A 303 26.44 11.10 -17.43
CA LYS A 303 26.06 11.08 -16.01
C LYS A 303 24.56 10.93 -15.84
N VAL A 304 24.17 10.06 -14.91
CA VAL A 304 22.82 9.97 -14.39
C VAL A 304 22.68 11.04 -13.29
N PRO A 305 21.66 11.92 -13.33
CA PRO A 305 21.52 12.98 -12.34
C PRO A 305 21.50 12.46 -10.89
N LYS A 306 22.31 13.08 -10.02
CA LYS A 306 22.26 12.85 -8.56
C LYS A 306 21.31 13.86 -7.93
N GLN A 307 20.42 13.42 -7.06
CA GLN A 307 19.69 14.33 -6.17
C GLN A 307 20.40 14.48 -4.83
N LYS A 308 20.43 15.71 -4.30
CA LYS A 308 20.99 16.00 -2.98
C LYS A 308 20.24 15.18 -1.93
N ASN A 309 20.97 14.43 -1.10
CA ASN A 309 20.51 13.64 0.05
C ASN A 309 19.97 12.21 -0.22
N PHE A 310 20.19 11.62 -1.40
CA PHE A 310 19.71 10.26 -1.69
C PHE A 310 20.82 9.22 -1.86
N PHE A 311 20.53 7.98 -1.43
CA PHE A 311 21.34 6.78 -1.74
C PHE A 311 21.33 6.50 -3.26
N GLU A 312 22.28 5.70 -3.75
CA GLU A 312 22.41 5.35 -5.19
C GLU A 312 21.06 4.90 -5.79
N LEU A 313 20.64 5.52 -6.90
CA LEU A 313 19.42 5.17 -7.62
C LEU A 313 19.54 3.75 -8.21
N GLY A 314 18.72 2.81 -7.74
CA GLY A 314 18.71 1.44 -8.28
C GLY A 314 18.01 1.41 -9.64
N CYS A 315 18.74 1.03 -10.70
CA CYS A 315 18.17 0.94 -12.05
C CYS A 315 17.31 -0.31 -12.19
N LYS A 316 16.02 -0.15 -12.46
CA LYS A 316 15.04 -1.22 -12.59
C LYS A 316 14.86 -1.73 -14.03
N GLY A 317 15.25 -0.92 -15.01
CA GLY A 317 15.22 -1.34 -16.41
C GLY A 317 15.73 -0.26 -17.35
N LEU A 318 16.31 -0.70 -18.47
CA LEU A 318 16.70 0.14 -19.60
C LEU A 318 16.04 -0.36 -20.89
N ALA A 319 15.59 0.56 -21.75
CA ALA A 319 15.06 0.22 -23.07
C ALA A 319 15.37 1.31 -24.10
N PHE A 320 15.98 0.90 -25.22
CA PHE A 320 16.07 1.74 -26.41
C PHE A 320 14.70 1.93 -27.06
N SER A 321 14.45 3.09 -27.65
CA SER A 321 13.30 3.33 -28.51
C SER A 321 13.34 2.38 -29.72
N PRO A 322 12.19 2.10 -30.37
CA PRO A 322 12.14 1.15 -31.47
C PRO A 322 13.01 1.52 -32.68
N ASP A 323 13.38 2.79 -32.83
CA ASP A 323 14.27 3.30 -33.88
C ASP A 323 15.72 3.53 -33.40
N GLY A 324 16.01 3.21 -32.14
CA GLY A 324 17.32 3.38 -31.52
C GLY A 324 17.75 4.84 -31.31
N SER A 325 16.86 5.82 -31.49
CA SER A 325 17.17 7.25 -31.32
C SER A 325 17.16 7.72 -29.87
N GLU A 326 16.47 7.02 -28.97
CA GLU A 326 16.35 7.36 -27.55
C GLU A 326 16.62 6.13 -26.68
N LEU A 327 17.05 6.37 -25.44
CA LEU A 327 17.21 5.37 -24.39
C LEU A 327 16.39 5.82 -23.17
N ALA A 328 15.52 4.98 -22.66
CA ALA A 328 14.76 5.25 -21.45
C ALA A 328 15.23 4.34 -20.31
N GLY A 329 15.20 4.85 -19.09
CA GLY A 329 15.54 4.11 -17.88
C GLY A 329 14.60 4.42 -16.72
N VAL A 330 14.24 3.38 -15.98
CA VAL A 330 13.44 3.48 -14.76
C VAL A 330 14.33 3.22 -13.55
N PHE A 331 14.26 4.09 -12.55
CA PHE A 331 15.08 4.03 -11.35
C PHE A 331 14.21 4.12 -10.10
N ASP A 332 14.58 3.40 -9.04
CA ASP A 332 13.85 3.37 -7.77
C ASP A 332 14.76 3.75 -6.59
N SER A 333 14.25 4.61 -5.72
CA SER A 333 14.79 4.90 -4.39
C SER A 333 13.66 5.27 -3.40
N PHE A 334 13.46 6.58 -3.15
CA PHE A 334 12.31 7.19 -2.45
C PHE A 334 11.40 7.88 -3.48
N GLY A 335 10.86 7.07 -4.37
CA GLY A 335 10.16 7.49 -5.58
C GLY A 335 10.69 6.76 -6.83
N THR A 336 9.90 6.80 -7.90
CA THR A 336 10.28 6.29 -9.21
C THR A 336 10.79 7.44 -10.07
N HIS A 337 11.90 7.25 -10.79
CA HIS A 337 12.36 8.20 -11.79
C HIS A 337 12.30 7.55 -13.17
N LEU A 338 11.77 8.29 -14.13
CA LEU A 338 11.85 7.94 -15.54
C LEU A 338 12.75 8.96 -16.23
N LEU A 339 13.86 8.46 -16.75
CA LEU A 339 14.88 9.24 -17.45
C LEU A 339 14.89 8.85 -18.91
N CYS A 340 14.96 9.82 -19.82
CA CYS A 340 15.13 9.59 -21.25
C CYS A 340 16.37 10.33 -21.75
N TRP A 341 17.20 9.65 -22.55
CA TRP A 341 18.39 10.22 -23.19
C TRP A 341 18.25 10.16 -24.70
N ASP A 342 18.69 11.23 -25.36
CA ASP A 342 18.94 11.22 -26.80
C ASP A 342 20.21 10.42 -27.09
N VAL A 343 20.11 9.40 -27.94
CA VAL A 343 21.21 8.46 -28.22
C VAL A 343 22.31 9.11 -29.06
N ALA A 344 22.00 10.10 -29.89
CA ALA A 344 23.01 10.75 -30.74
C ALA A 344 23.94 11.67 -29.93
N THR A 345 23.43 12.29 -28.87
CA THR A 345 24.13 13.31 -28.09
C THR A 345 24.48 12.87 -26.67
N GLY A 346 23.84 11.82 -26.14
CA GLY A 346 24.00 11.37 -24.76
C GLY A 346 23.38 12.30 -23.73
N ARG A 347 22.60 13.29 -24.19
CA ARG A 347 21.95 14.27 -23.32
C ARG A 347 20.66 13.70 -22.76
N LEU A 348 20.41 13.97 -21.49
CA LEU A 348 19.12 13.72 -20.86
C LEU A 348 18.08 14.68 -21.45
N THR A 349 17.04 14.15 -22.08
CA THR A 349 15.96 14.91 -22.71
C THR A 349 14.72 15.01 -21.82
N GLN A 350 14.47 14.00 -20.97
CA GLN A 350 13.33 13.97 -20.06
C GLN A 350 13.73 13.45 -18.67
N HIS A 351 13.14 14.03 -17.63
CA HIS A 351 13.23 13.54 -16.26
C HIS A 351 11.88 13.73 -15.55
N PHE A 352 11.17 12.62 -15.37
CA PHE A 352 9.95 12.58 -14.60
C PHE A 352 10.24 11.99 -13.22
N LEU A 353 9.89 12.73 -12.18
CA LEU A 353 9.93 12.26 -10.79
C LEU A 353 8.51 11.93 -10.31
N TYR A 354 8.37 10.70 -9.84
CA TYR A 354 7.17 10.11 -9.27
C TYR A 354 7.47 9.87 -7.78
N ASP A 355 6.82 10.60 -6.87
CA ASP A 355 7.00 10.40 -5.43
C ASP A 355 6.41 9.07 -4.96
N ASP A 356 6.64 8.65 -3.71
CA ASP A 356 6.06 7.41 -3.17
C ASP A 356 4.51 7.40 -3.17
N LYS A 357 3.85 8.55 -3.43
CA LYS A 357 2.39 8.69 -3.53
C LYS A 357 1.87 8.53 -4.97
N SER A 358 2.72 8.70 -5.97
CA SER A 358 2.37 8.71 -7.40
C SER A 358 2.05 7.33 -8.01
N ASN A 359 1.87 6.28 -7.20
CA ASN A 359 1.33 4.96 -7.56
C ASN A 359 2.02 4.15 -8.65
N VAL A 360 3.02 4.69 -9.34
CA VAL A 360 3.76 3.93 -10.36
C VAL A 360 4.36 2.68 -9.72
N LYS A 361 4.85 2.78 -8.48
CA LYS A 361 5.44 1.66 -7.71
C LYS A 361 4.42 0.67 -7.14
N ALA A 362 3.24 1.14 -6.73
CA ALA A 362 2.22 0.33 -6.03
C ALA A 362 1.48 -0.65 -6.97
N ALA A 363 1.41 -0.36 -8.27
CA ALA A 363 0.78 -1.21 -9.28
C ALA A 363 1.61 -2.46 -9.66
N LEU A 364 2.79 -2.66 -9.06
CA LEU A 364 3.84 -3.52 -9.58
C LEU A 364 4.15 -4.69 -8.64
N GLY A 365 4.01 -5.91 -9.14
CA GLY A 365 4.61 -7.09 -8.52
C GLY A 365 5.90 -7.48 -9.25
N SER A 366 6.92 -7.91 -8.51
CA SER A 366 8.13 -8.67 -8.87
C SER A 366 8.67 -8.54 -10.31
N GLU A 367 9.89 -8.00 -10.38
CA GLU A 367 10.74 -7.71 -11.56
C GLU A 367 10.88 -8.86 -12.58
N VAL A 368 10.55 -8.57 -13.85
CA VAL A 368 11.39 -8.74 -15.06
C VAL A 368 10.87 -7.76 -16.13
N GLY A 369 11.74 -6.90 -16.68
CA GLY A 369 11.41 -5.96 -17.78
C GLY A 369 10.65 -4.69 -17.35
N ALA A 370 11.31 -3.80 -16.60
CA ALA A 370 10.66 -2.62 -16.00
C ALA A 370 10.18 -1.55 -17.00
N ILE A 371 10.69 -1.52 -18.23
CA ILE A 371 10.28 -0.51 -19.21
C ILE A 371 10.40 -1.04 -20.63
N GLN A 372 9.42 -0.71 -21.47
CA GLN A 372 9.43 -0.93 -22.90
C GLN A 372 8.80 0.27 -23.60
N TRP A 373 9.31 0.62 -24.77
CA TRP A 373 8.70 1.65 -25.60
C TRP A 373 7.46 1.12 -26.33
N LEU A 374 6.44 1.97 -26.45
CA LEU A 374 5.40 1.76 -27.46
C LEU A 374 6.03 1.82 -28.85
N ALA A 375 5.50 1.03 -29.79
CA ALA A 375 6.07 0.92 -31.13
C ALA A 375 6.06 2.25 -31.91
N ASP A 376 5.13 3.15 -31.58
CA ASP A 376 4.97 4.48 -32.16
C ASP A 376 5.74 5.59 -31.41
N ARG A 377 6.46 5.24 -30.33
CA ARG A 377 7.17 6.19 -29.43
C ARG A 377 6.27 7.19 -28.70
N ALA A 378 4.95 6.99 -28.68
CA ALA A 378 4.02 7.86 -27.96
C ALA A 378 4.21 7.75 -26.43
N GLY A 379 4.85 6.69 -25.96
CA GLY A 379 5.01 6.45 -24.54
C GLY A 379 5.77 5.17 -24.21
N TRP A 380 5.64 4.76 -22.96
CA TRP A 380 6.25 3.55 -22.43
C TRP A 380 5.22 2.68 -21.74
N LEU A 381 5.37 1.36 -21.91
CA LEU A 381 4.81 0.38 -20.98
C LEU A 381 5.82 0.16 -19.87
N VAL A 382 5.47 0.63 -18.68
CA VAL A 382 6.30 0.54 -17.48
C VAL A 382 5.79 -0.63 -16.63
N PHE A 383 6.72 -1.53 -16.28
CA PHE A 383 6.49 -2.76 -15.52
C PHE A 383 5.32 -3.62 -16.04
N GLY A 384 5.13 -3.63 -17.36
CA GLY A 384 4.12 -4.43 -18.02
C GLY A 384 2.66 -4.03 -17.76
N SER A 385 2.39 -2.94 -17.03
CA SER A 385 1.03 -2.68 -16.54
C SER A 385 0.55 -1.25 -16.75
N VAL A 386 1.47 -0.28 -16.79
CA VAL A 386 1.12 1.14 -16.86
C VAL A 386 1.66 1.73 -18.16
N VAL A 387 0.80 2.42 -18.92
CA VAL A 387 1.21 3.20 -20.09
C VAL A 387 1.40 4.64 -19.66
N ILE A 388 2.61 5.15 -19.86
CA ILE A 388 3.03 6.51 -19.55
C ILE A 388 3.26 7.25 -20.86
N ASP A 389 2.65 8.43 -21.01
CA ASP A 389 2.85 9.32 -22.15
C ASP A 389 4.29 9.88 -22.17
N HIS A 390 4.94 9.82 -23.33
CA HIS A 390 6.35 10.20 -23.49
C HIS A 390 6.61 11.66 -23.15
N ARG A 391 5.72 12.57 -23.58
CA ARG A 391 5.94 14.02 -23.50
C ARG A 391 5.66 14.57 -22.12
N SER A 392 4.57 14.12 -21.50
CA SER A 392 4.08 14.65 -20.24
C SER A 392 4.53 13.84 -19.02
N GLY A 393 4.97 12.60 -19.20
CA GLY A 393 5.17 11.65 -18.11
C GLY A 393 3.87 11.25 -17.41
N GLN A 394 2.70 11.70 -17.88
CA GLN A 394 1.45 11.32 -17.24
C GLN A 394 1.09 9.89 -17.60
N ARG A 395 0.57 9.17 -16.61
CA ARG A 395 -0.08 7.89 -16.85
C ARG A 395 -1.33 8.11 -17.66
N ILE A 396 -1.42 7.47 -18.83
CA ILE A 396 -2.58 7.56 -19.73
C ILE A 396 -3.44 6.30 -19.74
N PHE A 397 -2.91 5.16 -19.28
CA PHE A 397 -3.66 3.91 -19.23
C PHE A 397 -3.05 2.91 -18.26
N THR A 398 -3.88 2.05 -17.68
CA THR A 398 -3.44 0.89 -16.89
C THR A 398 -4.11 -0.35 -17.46
N ILE A 399 -3.31 -1.37 -17.79
CA ILE A 399 -3.84 -2.67 -18.23
C ILE A 399 -4.62 -3.28 -17.06
N PRO A 400 -5.91 -3.63 -17.23
CA PRO A 400 -6.75 -4.12 -16.15
C PRO A 400 -6.16 -5.30 -15.37
N SER A 401 -6.24 -5.22 -14.04
CA SER A 401 -5.68 -6.22 -13.11
C SER A 401 -6.49 -7.51 -13.02
N ASP A 402 -7.72 -7.51 -13.51
CA ASP A 402 -8.72 -8.57 -13.44
C ASP A 402 -8.67 -9.56 -14.61
N THR A 403 -7.62 -9.51 -15.45
CA THR A 403 -7.39 -10.56 -16.47
C THR A 403 -7.30 -11.92 -15.74
N PRO A 404 -8.32 -12.81 -15.82
CA PRO A 404 -8.44 -13.92 -14.90
C PRO A 404 -7.24 -14.87 -15.01
N ASN A 405 -6.62 -15.20 -13.88
CA ASN A 405 -5.41 -16.03 -13.77
C ASN A 405 -4.19 -15.46 -14.50
N ALA A 406 -4.16 -14.17 -14.86
CA ALA A 406 -2.96 -13.56 -15.43
C ALA A 406 -1.82 -13.58 -14.43
N ASP A 407 -0.76 -14.28 -14.81
CA ASP A 407 0.51 -14.20 -14.14
C ASP A 407 1.08 -12.79 -14.36
N LYS A 408 1.66 -12.21 -13.31
CA LYS A 408 2.32 -10.90 -13.38
C LYS A 408 3.72 -10.99 -13.99
N HIS A 409 4.18 -12.20 -14.35
CA HIS A 409 5.46 -12.40 -15.06
C HIS A 409 5.49 -11.79 -16.49
N GLU A 410 6.71 -11.57 -16.98
CA GLU A 410 7.14 -10.96 -18.26
C GLU A 410 6.00 -10.64 -19.25
N ARG A 411 5.51 -9.39 -19.19
CA ARG A 411 4.65 -8.81 -20.23
C ARG A 411 5.52 -8.07 -21.24
N ARG A 412 5.29 -8.29 -22.53
CA ARG A 412 6.05 -7.67 -23.63
C ARG A 412 5.12 -7.09 -24.68
N ILE A 413 5.45 -5.90 -25.17
CA ILE A 413 4.83 -5.35 -26.37
C ILE A 413 5.39 -6.13 -27.56
N VAL A 414 4.49 -6.62 -28.40
CA VAL A 414 4.79 -7.26 -29.68
C VAL A 414 3.98 -6.57 -30.78
N GLY A 415 4.55 -6.50 -31.98
CA GLY A 415 3.96 -5.77 -33.10
C GLY A 415 3.77 -4.29 -32.76
N LYS A 416 2.65 -3.70 -33.20
CA LYS A 416 2.37 -2.26 -33.02
C LYS A 416 1.84 -1.91 -31.62
N ASN A 417 0.93 -2.71 -31.10
CA ASN A 417 0.14 -2.35 -29.91
C ASN A 417 -0.40 -3.54 -29.11
N ILE A 418 0.16 -4.74 -29.29
CA ILE A 418 -0.28 -5.93 -28.56
C ILE A 418 0.65 -6.17 -27.38
N VAL A 419 0.10 -6.25 -26.17
CA VAL A 419 0.85 -6.68 -24.99
C VAL A 419 0.58 -8.16 -24.76
N MET A 420 1.62 -8.98 -24.78
CA MET A 420 1.49 -10.39 -24.46
C MET A 420 1.33 -10.56 -22.94
N ILE A 421 0.25 -11.23 -22.54
CA ILE A 421 -0.07 -11.53 -21.15
C ILE A 421 -0.13 -13.05 -21.00
N THR A 422 0.51 -13.55 -19.94
CA THR A 422 0.45 -14.96 -19.60
C THR A 422 -0.64 -15.18 -18.56
N PHE A 423 -1.50 -16.19 -18.71
CA PHE A 423 -2.59 -16.48 -17.78
C PHE A 423 -2.88 -17.99 -17.64
N GLY A 424 -3.46 -18.39 -16.51
CA GLY A 424 -3.76 -19.79 -16.16
C GLY A 424 -2.88 -20.33 -15.03
N ASP A 425 -3.24 -21.49 -14.49
CA ASP A 425 -2.43 -22.19 -13.48
C ASP A 425 -1.27 -22.98 -14.13
N GLY A 426 -0.36 -23.54 -13.31
CA GLY A 426 0.82 -24.27 -13.81
C GLY A 426 0.55 -25.46 -14.75
N GLN A 427 -0.70 -25.95 -14.82
CA GLN A 427 -1.11 -27.06 -15.70
C GLN A 427 -1.88 -26.58 -16.95
N ASN A 428 -2.47 -25.39 -16.92
CA ASN A 428 -3.28 -24.83 -18.01
C ASN A 428 -2.88 -23.39 -18.38
N ARG A 429 -1.57 -23.12 -18.36
CA ARG A 429 -1.01 -21.81 -18.69
C ARG A 429 -1.11 -21.50 -20.19
N LYS A 430 -1.44 -20.26 -20.52
CA LYS A 430 -1.61 -19.73 -21.86
C LYS A 430 -0.93 -18.37 -21.98
N VAL A 431 -0.51 -18.02 -23.18
CA VAL A 431 0.01 -16.69 -23.53
C VAL A 431 -0.94 -16.09 -24.55
N GLY A 432 -1.56 -14.96 -24.26
CA GLY A 432 -2.50 -14.29 -25.15
C GLY A 432 -2.20 -12.81 -25.36
N GLY A 433 -2.67 -12.27 -26.48
CA GLY A 433 -2.53 -10.85 -26.81
C GLY A 433 -3.58 -9.98 -26.10
N TYR A 434 -3.13 -8.87 -25.53
CA TYR A 434 -3.99 -7.77 -25.07
C TYR A 434 -3.80 -6.57 -26.00
N PRO A 435 -4.80 -6.20 -26.81
CA PRO A 435 -4.70 -5.02 -27.66
C PRO A 435 -4.79 -3.74 -26.80
N LEU A 436 -3.75 -2.91 -26.86
CA LEU A 436 -3.80 -1.59 -26.25
C LEU A 436 -4.83 -0.70 -26.99
N PRO A 437 -5.65 0.08 -26.27
CA PRO A 437 -6.67 0.93 -26.87
C PRO A 437 -6.04 2.20 -27.47
N THR A 438 -5.41 2.07 -28.63
CA THR A 438 -4.58 3.12 -29.26
C THR A 438 -5.33 4.43 -29.51
N GLU A 439 -6.62 4.38 -29.85
CA GLU A 439 -7.44 5.59 -30.01
C GLU A 439 -7.63 6.33 -28.68
N THR A 440 -7.90 5.59 -27.60
CA THR A 440 -8.03 6.15 -26.25
C THR A 440 -6.70 6.73 -25.77
N LEU A 441 -5.59 6.03 -26.02
CA LEU A 441 -4.24 6.51 -25.69
C LEU A 441 -3.92 7.81 -26.44
N ALA A 442 -4.16 7.85 -27.75
CA ALA A 442 -3.91 9.04 -28.56
C ALA A 442 -4.81 10.22 -28.14
N LYS A 443 -6.09 9.96 -27.82
CA LYS A 443 -7.00 10.96 -27.27
C LYS A 443 -6.48 11.50 -25.93
N ALA A 444 -5.96 10.63 -25.05
CA ALA A 444 -5.40 11.02 -23.77
C ALA A 444 -4.17 11.91 -23.92
N SER A 445 -3.19 11.50 -24.73
CA SER A 445 -2.00 12.30 -25.01
C SER A 445 -2.37 13.68 -25.56
N LYS A 446 -3.29 13.74 -26.53
CA LYS A 446 -3.75 15.01 -27.11
C LYS A 446 -4.43 15.92 -26.07
N LEU A 447 -5.24 15.37 -25.19
CA LEU A 447 -5.91 16.16 -24.14
C LEU A 447 -4.91 16.68 -23.12
N ILE A 448 -3.91 15.89 -22.75
CA ILE A 448 -2.84 16.32 -21.84
C ILE A 448 -2.01 17.45 -22.48
N GLU A 449 -1.69 17.35 -23.78
CA GLU A 449 -1.03 18.44 -24.52
C GLU A 449 -1.86 19.74 -24.51
N GLN A 450 -3.19 19.64 -24.42
CA GLN A 450 -4.12 20.77 -24.31
C GLN A 450 -4.32 21.27 -22.86
N GLY A 451 -3.57 20.71 -21.89
CA GLY A 451 -3.65 21.07 -20.47
C GLY A 451 -4.70 20.29 -19.67
N GLY A 452 -5.32 19.26 -20.27
CA GLY A 452 -6.22 18.33 -19.58
C GLY A 452 -5.49 17.24 -18.80
N SER A 453 -6.24 16.25 -18.30
CA SER A 453 -5.68 15.05 -17.64
C SER A 453 -6.01 13.78 -18.41
N ALA A 454 -5.28 12.70 -18.11
CA ALA A 454 -5.57 11.38 -18.68
C ALA A 454 -7.02 10.91 -18.45
N ALA A 455 -7.62 11.29 -17.31
CA ALA A 455 -9.01 10.97 -17.01
C ALA A 455 -9.99 11.60 -18.02
N ASP A 456 -9.66 12.76 -18.61
CA ASP A 456 -10.51 13.42 -19.61
C ASP A 456 -10.66 12.61 -20.91
N ALA A 457 -9.72 11.69 -21.18
CA ALA A 457 -9.82 10.82 -22.34
C ALA A 457 -10.90 9.75 -22.18
N ALA A 458 -11.00 9.21 -20.96
CA ALA A 458 -11.85 8.08 -20.60
C ALA A 458 -13.20 8.49 -20.01
N LEU A 459 -13.41 9.79 -19.77
CA LEU A 459 -14.65 10.35 -19.25
C LEU A 459 -15.32 11.24 -20.31
N PRO A 460 -16.64 11.52 -20.16
CA PRO A 460 -17.35 12.45 -21.03
C PRO A 460 -16.76 13.88 -21.02
N GLU A 461 -17.17 14.72 -21.96
CA GLU A 461 -16.61 16.07 -22.09
C GLU A 461 -16.92 16.98 -20.89
N LEU A 462 -16.03 17.94 -20.65
CA LEU A 462 -16.19 18.91 -19.59
C LEU A 462 -17.13 20.05 -20.03
N THR A 463 -18.08 20.36 -19.17
CA THR A 463 -18.79 21.63 -19.15
C THR A 463 -17.91 22.68 -18.46
N SER A 464 -17.85 23.89 -19.02
CA SER A 464 -17.09 24.98 -18.42
C SER A 464 -17.70 25.40 -17.08
N ALA A 465 -16.87 25.49 -16.03
CA ALA A 465 -17.27 26.04 -14.74
C ALA A 465 -17.46 27.56 -14.88
N ASP A 466 -18.72 28.00 -14.83
CA ASP A 466 -19.11 29.39 -15.00
C ASP A 466 -19.38 30.06 -13.64
N LEU A 467 -18.48 30.95 -13.23
CA LEU A 467 -18.62 31.75 -12.02
C LEU A 467 -19.34 33.09 -12.28
N SER A 468 -19.67 33.41 -13.54
CA SER A 468 -20.24 34.71 -13.89
C SER A 468 -21.64 34.90 -13.33
N GLY A 469 -21.85 36.04 -12.68
CA GLY A 469 -23.13 36.38 -12.06
C GLY A 469 -23.45 35.63 -10.77
N ALA A 470 -22.50 34.87 -10.20
CA ALA A 470 -22.68 34.23 -8.90
C ALA A 470 -22.80 35.29 -7.78
N LYS A 471 -23.66 35.02 -6.79
CA LYS A 471 -23.73 35.84 -5.58
C LYS A 471 -22.46 35.60 -4.75
N HIS A 472 -21.65 36.64 -4.54
CA HIS A 472 -20.51 36.53 -3.64
C HIS A 472 -20.96 36.73 -2.18
N ILE A 473 -20.64 35.76 -1.33
CA ILE A 473 -20.96 35.79 0.09
C ILE A 473 -19.75 36.32 0.85
N SER A 474 -19.91 37.44 1.55
CA SER A 474 -18.91 37.98 2.47
C SER A 474 -19.16 37.47 3.89
N GLY A 475 -18.10 37.06 4.58
CA GLY A 475 -18.13 36.43 5.92
C GLY A 475 -18.51 37.35 7.08
N ALA A 476 -19.57 38.14 6.97
CA ALA A 476 -20.08 38.96 8.06
C ALA A 476 -21.09 38.16 8.92
N GLY A 477 -20.87 38.14 10.24
CA GLY A 477 -21.70 37.43 11.20
C GLY A 477 -23.13 37.96 11.24
N GLY A 478 -24.08 37.16 10.74
CA GLY A 478 -25.51 37.41 10.86
C GLY A 478 -26.01 37.13 12.28
N ALA A 479 -27.13 37.76 12.66
CA ALA A 479 -27.85 37.41 13.88
C ALA A 479 -28.26 35.94 13.85
N TRP A 480 -28.12 35.25 14.99
CA TRP A 480 -28.45 33.82 15.10
C TRP A 480 -29.93 33.60 14.72
N SER A 481 -30.14 32.87 13.64
CA SER A 481 -31.45 32.56 13.06
C SER A 481 -31.64 31.08 12.75
N VAL A 482 -30.67 30.25 13.14
CA VAL A 482 -30.73 28.80 12.97
C VAL A 482 -31.88 28.25 13.79
N ARG A 483 -32.78 27.52 13.12
CA ARG A 483 -33.84 26.75 13.75
C ARG A 483 -33.50 25.27 13.61
N PRO A 484 -33.41 24.52 14.72
CA PRO A 484 -33.33 23.07 14.66
C PRO A 484 -34.49 22.56 13.81
N ALA A 485 -34.17 21.97 12.65
CA ALA A 485 -35.17 21.23 11.90
C ALA A 485 -35.28 19.87 12.59
N ALA A 486 -36.35 19.64 13.34
CA ALA A 486 -36.67 18.30 13.82
C ALA A 486 -36.81 17.43 12.57
N SER A 487 -35.83 16.56 12.34
CA SER A 487 -36.00 15.50 11.36
C SER A 487 -37.20 14.70 11.83
N ALA A 488 -38.23 14.59 10.99
CA ALA A 488 -39.26 13.57 11.16
C ALA A 488 -38.61 12.21 10.88
N ALA A 489 -37.65 11.82 11.73
CA ALA A 489 -36.89 10.61 11.55
C ALA A 489 -37.91 9.46 11.63
N PRO A 490 -38.02 8.61 10.61
CA PRO A 490 -38.83 7.41 10.71
C PRO A 490 -38.37 6.62 11.94
N ARG A 491 -39.30 5.96 12.63
CA ARG A 491 -38.93 5.12 13.78
C ARG A 491 -37.84 4.15 13.34
N PRO A 492 -36.72 4.06 14.07
CA PRO A 492 -35.62 3.20 13.67
C PRO A 492 -36.09 1.75 13.66
N VAL A 493 -36.06 1.14 12.48
CA VAL A 493 -36.28 -0.29 12.31
C VAL A 493 -34.94 -0.87 11.91
N GLN A 494 -34.43 -1.82 12.69
CA GLN A 494 -33.27 -2.62 12.29
C GLN A 494 -33.62 -3.35 11.00
N ARG A 495 -32.79 -3.16 9.98
CA ARG A 495 -32.98 -3.75 8.66
C ARG A 495 -31.82 -4.63 8.28
N ARG A 496 -32.13 -5.63 7.46
CA ARG A 496 -31.16 -6.54 6.88
C ARG A 496 -31.50 -6.75 5.41
N ILE A 497 -30.65 -6.26 4.52
CA ILE A 497 -30.84 -6.30 3.07
C ILE A 497 -29.80 -7.27 2.49
N PRO A 498 -30.18 -8.51 2.15
CA PRO A 498 -29.27 -9.44 1.49
C PRO A 498 -28.92 -8.92 0.10
N THR A 499 -27.65 -9.03 -0.27
CA THR A 499 -27.17 -8.58 -1.59
C THR A 499 -26.72 -9.77 -2.45
N GLN A 500 -26.45 -9.51 -3.73
CA GLN A 500 -25.77 -10.45 -4.63
C GLN A 500 -24.31 -10.03 -4.88
N VAL A 501 -23.77 -9.13 -4.06
CA VAL A 501 -22.39 -8.65 -4.14
C VAL A 501 -21.57 -9.46 -3.16
N GLN A 502 -20.38 -9.91 -3.52
CA GLN A 502 -19.51 -10.57 -2.55
C GLN A 502 -19.02 -9.56 -1.51
N ALA A 503 -18.91 -9.95 -0.24
CA ALA A 503 -18.49 -9.04 0.81
C ALA A 503 -17.09 -8.43 0.56
N ALA A 504 -16.20 -9.16 -0.14
CA ALA A 504 -14.90 -8.67 -0.56
C ALA A 504 -14.95 -7.59 -1.67
N GLU A 505 -16.07 -7.44 -2.37
CA GLU A 505 -16.27 -6.44 -3.42
C GLU A 505 -16.90 -5.15 -2.90
N ALA A 506 -17.49 -5.16 -1.70
CA ALA A 506 -18.11 -3.96 -1.12
C ALA A 506 -17.05 -2.92 -0.77
N ALA A 507 -17.23 -1.70 -1.28
CA ALA A 507 -16.25 -0.62 -1.14
C ALA A 507 -16.81 0.66 -0.49
N GLY A 508 -18.13 0.86 -0.49
CA GLY A 508 -18.75 2.05 0.10
C GLY A 508 -20.27 1.98 0.12
N MET A 509 -20.89 2.89 0.88
CA MET A 509 -22.35 3.07 0.90
C MET A 509 -22.70 4.54 0.78
N LEU A 510 -23.72 4.83 -0.02
CA LEU A 510 -24.23 6.17 -0.26
C LEU A 510 -25.73 6.23 0.02
N PHE A 511 -26.22 7.38 0.46
CA PHE A 511 -27.63 7.57 0.82
C PHE A 511 -28.25 8.77 0.09
N SER A 512 -29.51 8.62 -0.31
CA SER A 512 -30.36 9.75 -0.67
C SER A 512 -30.70 10.60 0.56
N ALA A 513 -31.53 11.62 0.40
CA ALA A 513 -32.20 12.21 1.56
C ALA A 513 -33.18 11.18 2.18
N ILE A 514 -33.62 11.44 3.43
CA ILE A 514 -34.56 10.56 4.17
C ILE A 514 -35.79 10.23 3.32
N GLU A 515 -36.37 11.25 2.68
CA GLU A 515 -37.57 11.15 1.83
C GLU A 515 -37.33 10.36 0.53
N GLY A 516 -36.08 10.31 0.06
CA GLY A 516 -35.72 9.55 -1.13
C GLY A 516 -35.76 8.05 -0.91
N HIS A 517 -35.68 7.57 0.34
CA HIS A 517 -35.69 6.16 0.72
C HIS A 517 -34.70 5.26 -0.05
N GLN A 518 -33.57 5.79 -0.53
CA GLN A 518 -32.59 5.03 -1.32
C GLN A 518 -31.23 4.92 -0.65
N LEU A 519 -30.67 3.73 -0.74
CA LEU A 519 -29.30 3.39 -0.38
C LEU A 519 -28.63 2.81 -1.63
N ALA A 520 -27.40 3.21 -1.91
CA ALA A 520 -26.56 2.53 -2.89
C ALA A 520 -25.36 1.85 -2.23
N LEU A 521 -25.15 0.59 -2.59
CA LEU A 521 -23.90 -0.12 -2.34
C LEU A 521 -22.95 0.15 -3.52
N VAL A 522 -21.76 0.66 -3.20
CA VAL A 522 -20.65 0.78 -4.15
C VAL A 522 -19.85 -0.51 -4.07
N SER A 523 -19.63 -1.17 -5.21
CA SER A 523 -18.77 -2.34 -5.30
C SER A 523 -17.70 -2.21 -6.39
N ILE A 524 -16.58 -2.87 -6.15
CA ILE A 524 -15.42 -2.94 -7.05
C ILE A 524 -15.30 -4.38 -7.54
N ALA A 525 -15.40 -4.58 -8.86
CA ALA A 525 -15.40 -5.90 -9.47
C ALA A 525 -14.11 -6.69 -9.18
N GLY A 526 -14.23 -7.97 -8.77
CA GLY A 526 -13.06 -8.82 -8.51
C GLY A 526 -12.43 -8.64 -7.13
N GLY A 527 -13.08 -7.87 -6.25
CA GLY A 527 -12.64 -7.57 -4.90
C GLY A 527 -11.65 -6.42 -4.88
N GLY A 528 -11.75 -5.56 -3.88
CA GLY A 528 -10.88 -4.39 -3.76
C GLY A 528 -10.54 -4.07 -2.33
N ASN A 529 -9.43 -3.38 -2.13
CA ASN A 529 -9.14 -2.81 -0.83
C ASN A 529 -9.58 -1.34 -0.87
N PRO A 530 -10.72 -0.97 -0.27
CA PRO A 530 -11.13 0.44 -0.21
C PRO A 530 -10.11 1.32 0.51
N PHE A 531 -9.19 0.73 1.28
CA PHE A 531 -8.08 1.42 1.95
C PHE A 531 -6.81 1.56 1.07
N ASP A 532 -6.80 0.98 -0.14
CA ASP A 532 -5.70 1.06 -1.10
C ASP A 532 -6.27 1.24 -2.53
N PRO A 533 -6.77 2.45 -2.87
CA PRO A 533 -7.41 2.76 -4.17
C PRO A 533 -6.49 2.53 -5.39
N ASN A 534 -5.21 2.24 -5.13
CA ASN A 534 -4.16 1.99 -6.11
C ASN A 534 -4.10 0.51 -6.54
N LYS A 535 -4.75 -0.39 -5.79
CA LYS A 535 -4.93 -1.80 -6.18
C LYS A 535 -6.20 -2.04 -7.00
N ASP A 536 -7.09 -1.05 -7.02
CA ASP A 536 -8.40 -1.13 -7.67
C ASP A 536 -8.48 -0.34 -8.98
N GLU A 537 -7.33 0.02 -9.53
CA GLU A 537 -7.24 0.74 -10.79
C GLU A 537 -7.61 -0.16 -11.97
N GLY A 538 -8.41 0.39 -12.89
CA GLY A 538 -8.96 -0.33 -14.04
C GLY A 538 -10.22 -1.14 -13.73
N LYS A 539 -10.57 -1.33 -12.45
CA LYS A 539 -11.80 -2.04 -12.07
C LYS A 539 -13.00 -1.11 -12.08
N PRO A 540 -14.08 -1.42 -12.81
CA PRO A 540 -15.26 -0.57 -12.86
C PRO A 540 -15.89 -0.43 -11.47
N ARG A 541 -16.51 0.73 -11.23
CA ARG A 541 -17.29 0.98 -10.00
C ARG A 541 -18.74 0.64 -10.28
N ARG A 542 -19.28 -0.34 -9.57
CA ARG A 542 -20.70 -0.71 -9.69
C ARG A 542 -21.49 -0.03 -8.59
N LEU A 543 -22.58 0.60 -8.95
CA LEU A 543 -23.52 1.21 -8.03
C LEU A 543 -24.81 0.41 -8.06
N ILE A 544 -25.16 -0.20 -6.93
CA ILE A 544 -26.37 -1.03 -6.80
C ILE A 544 -27.30 -0.33 -5.83
N ARG A 545 -28.42 0.15 -6.33
CA ARG A 545 -29.41 0.91 -5.55
C ARG A 545 -30.46 -0.01 -4.96
N PHE A 546 -30.85 0.29 -3.74
CA PHE A 546 -31.87 -0.39 -2.97
C PHE A 546 -32.86 0.64 -2.44
N ASP A 547 -34.13 0.26 -2.44
CA ASP A 547 -35.12 0.93 -1.61
C ASP A 547 -34.89 0.50 -0.16
N ILE A 548 -34.57 1.46 0.71
CA ILE A 548 -34.26 1.23 2.12
C ILE A 548 -35.46 0.60 2.84
N THR A 549 -36.69 0.96 2.43
CA THR A 549 -37.93 0.57 3.11
C THR A 549 -38.37 -0.87 2.82
N SER A 550 -38.04 -1.41 1.65
CA SER A 550 -38.41 -2.75 1.22
C SER A 550 -37.21 -3.69 1.06
N GLY A 551 -35.99 -3.13 0.99
CA GLY A 551 -34.78 -3.87 0.61
C GLY A 551 -34.73 -4.26 -0.87
N ARG A 552 -35.69 -3.81 -1.69
CA ARG A 552 -35.75 -4.15 -3.12
C ARG A 552 -34.66 -3.45 -3.90
N VAL A 553 -34.01 -4.16 -4.83
CA VAL A 553 -33.08 -3.57 -5.79
C VAL A 553 -33.86 -2.66 -6.76
N LEU A 554 -33.44 -1.40 -6.86
CA LEU A 554 -34.01 -0.39 -7.75
C LEU A 554 -33.30 -0.30 -9.10
N GLY A 555 -31.98 -0.53 -9.12
CA GLY A 555 -31.19 -0.43 -10.33
C GLY A 555 -29.72 -0.72 -10.10
N ARG A 556 -29.01 -0.96 -11.20
CA ARG A 556 -27.57 -1.20 -11.22
C ARG A 556 -26.96 -0.43 -12.38
N ILE A 557 -25.92 0.32 -12.09
CA ILE A 557 -25.12 1.00 -13.12
C ILE A 557 -23.64 0.71 -12.91
N GLU A 558 -22.87 0.81 -13.98
CA GLU A 558 -21.41 0.71 -13.97
C GLU A 558 -20.81 2.05 -14.36
N LEU A 559 -19.86 2.53 -13.55
CA LEU A 559 -19.17 3.79 -13.72
C LEU A 559 -17.70 3.53 -14.10
N SER A 560 -17.12 4.53 -14.78
CA SER A 560 -15.73 4.52 -15.21
C SER A 560 -14.77 4.27 -14.03
N PRO A 561 -13.70 3.47 -14.20
CA PRO A 561 -12.71 3.20 -13.15
C PRO A 561 -11.86 4.42 -12.76
N PHE A 562 -12.03 5.55 -13.47
CA PHE A 562 -11.31 6.79 -13.21
C PHE A 562 -12.00 7.72 -12.20
N VAL A 563 -13.24 7.39 -11.81
CA VAL A 563 -14.01 8.18 -10.85
C VAL A 563 -14.56 7.31 -9.74
N ASP A 564 -14.60 7.86 -8.52
CA ASP A 564 -15.19 7.20 -7.36
C ASP A 564 -16.51 7.90 -7.00
N PRO A 565 -17.61 7.14 -6.83
CA PRO A 565 -18.89 7.70 -6.42
C PRO A 565 -18.86 8.12 -4.95
N ILE A 566 -19.25 9.36 -4.67
CA ILE A 566 -19.12 9.98 -3.34
C ILE A 566 -20.44 10.45 -2.73
N ALA A 567 -21.49 10.68 -3.53
CA ALA A 567 -22.79 11.10 -3.01
C ALA A 567 -23.94 10.75 -3.95
N LEU A 568 -25.13 10.51 -3.37
CA LEU A 568 -26.39 10.45 -4.11
C LEU A 568 -27.15 11.78 -4.00
N SER A 569 -27.89 12.11 -5.06
CA SER A 569 -28.87 13.21 -5.01
C SER A 569 -29.95 12.93 -3.97
N PRO A 570 -30.66 13.97 -3.48
CA PRO A 570 -31.70 13.80 -2.46
C PRO A 570 -32.78 12.78 -2.83
N ASP A 571 -33.11 12.67 -4.11
CA ASP A 571 -34.08 11.74 -4.70
C ASP A 571 -33.46 10.40 -5.18
N GLY A 572 -32.14 10.24 -5.05
CA GLY A 572 -31.38 9.08 -5.52
C GLY A 572 -31.31 8.91 -7.05
N SER A 573 -31.81 9.87 -7.84
CA SER A 573 -31.81 9.82 -9.31
C SER A 573 -30.43 10.05 -9.95
N ARG A 574 -29.48 10.60 -9.18
CA ARG A 574 -28.13 10.95 -9.65
C ARG A 574 -27.06 10.55 -8.64
N VAL A 575 -25.88 10.27 -9.17
CA VAL A 575 -24.66 10.00 -8.41
C VAL A 575 -23.59 11.01 -8.78
N LEU A 576 -22.96 11.57 -7.76
CA LEU A 576 -21.82 12.47 -7.84
C LEU A 576 -20.54 11.65 -7.71
N THR A 577 -19.58 11.91 -8.57
CA THR A 577 -18.29 11.24 -8.57
C THR A 577 -17.15 12.24 -8.56
N LEU A 578 -16.02 11.85 -7.96
CA LEU A 578 -14.76 12.58 -8.06
C LEU A 578 -13.74 11.76 -8.82
N ASP A 579 -12.91 12.42 -9.62
CA ASP A 579 -11.69 11.78 -10.11
C ASP A 579 -10.67 11.58 -8.98
N LYS A 580 -9.66 10.75 -9.25
CA LYS A 580 -8.61 10.43 -8.28
C LYS A 580 -7.82 11.64 -7.80
N ASP A 581 -7.63 12.62 -8.67
CA ASP A 581 -6.92 13.86 -8.33
C ASP A 581 -7.79 14.81 -7.51
N ARG A 582 -9.08 14.47 -7.34
CA ARG A 582 -10.12 15.27 -6.70
C ARG A 582 -10.20 16.67 -7.29
N ARG A 583 -10.04 16.81 -8.60
CA ARG A 583 -10.16 18.10 -9.33
C ARG A 583 -11.37 18.15 -10.23
N ARG A 584 -11.82 16.99 -10.70
CA ARG A 584 -12.95 16.83 -11.61
C ARG A 584 -14.12 16.23 -10.86
N VAL A 585 -15.26 16.87 -11.02
CA VAL A 585 -16.56 16.42 -10.52
C VAL A 585 -17.38 15.98 -11.72
N ASP A 586 -17.95 14.79 -11.66
CA ASP A 586 -18.92 14.31 -12.64
C ASP A 586 -20.23 13.90 -11.97
N VAL A 587 -21.32 14.04 -12.71
CA VAL A 587 -22.66 13.66 -12.30
C VAL A 587 -23.24 12.72 -13.35
N PHE A 588 -23.70 11.57 -12.89
CA PHE A 588 -24.34 10.56 -13.74
C PHE A 588 -25.75 10.26 -13.24
N ALA A 589 -26.66 9.97 -14.17
CA ALA A 589 -27.96 9.41 -13.87
C ALA A 589 -27.81 7.98 -13.35
N THR A 590 -28.53 7.65 -12.28
CA THR A 590 -28.45 6.33 -11.64
C THR A 590 -29.35 5.28 -12.31
N SER A 591 -30.11 5.67 -13.33
CA SER A 591 -30.95 4.80 -14.16
C SER A 591 -30.15 4.03 -15.21
N ASP A 592 -29.21 4.69 -15.87
CA ASP A 592 -28.57 4.21 -17.10
C ASP A 592 -27.10 4.63 -17.23
N ALA A 593 -26.50 5.23 -16.19
CA ALA A 593 -25.17 5.83 -16.21
C ALA A 593 -25.03 6.99 -17.22
N GLY A 594 -26.13 7.60 -17.66
CA GLY A 594 -26.09 8.75 -18.55
C GLY A 594 -25.36 9.93 -17.90
N HIS A 595 -24.40 10.52 -18.61
CA HIS A 595 -23.67 11.69 -18.11
C HIS A 595 -24.57 12.92 -18.10
N VAL A 596 -24.61 13.61 -16.96
CA VAL A 596 -25.40 14.83 -16.78
C VAL A 596 -24.51 16.06 -16.90
N ALA A 597 -23.36 16.05 -16.23
CA ALA A 597 -22.40 17.16 -16.21
C ALA A 597 -21.05 16.68 -15.70
N GLY A 598 -19.97 17.28 -16.20
CA GLY A 598 -18.60 17.04 -15.75
C GLY A 598 -17.84 18.35 -15.77
N PHE A 599 -17.16 18.75 -14.71
CA PHE A 599 -16.47 20.04 -14.66
C PHE A 599 -15.37 20.07 -13.59
N ARG A 600 -14.50 21.09 -13.66
CA ARG A 600 -13.46 21.36 -12.66
C ARG A 600 -13.82 22.62 -11.87
N PRO A 601 -14.37 22.49 -10.65
CA PRO A 601 -14.92 23.64 -9.90
C PRO A 601 -13.88 24.75 -9.64
N TYR A 602 -12.61 24.38 -9.51
CA TYR A 602 -11.53 25.24 -9.02
C TYR A 602 -10.35 25.36 -9.99
N GLU A 603 -10.52 25.06 -11.28
CA GLU A 603 -9.40 25.05 -12.24
C GLU A 603 -8.71 26.43 -12.37
N LYS A 604 -9.46 27.50 -12.10
CA LYS A 604 -8.98 28.89 -12.15
C LYS A 604 -8.25 29.34 -10.88
N GLU A 605 -8.14 28.50 -9.85
CA GLU A 605 -7.39 28.84 -8.64
C GLU A 605 -5.88 28.89 -8.93
N PRO A 606 -5.14 29.87 -8.38
CA PRO A 606 -3.75 30.14 -8.78
C PRO A 606 -2.77 29.09 -8.25
N SER A 607 -3.03 28.52 -7.09
CA SER A 607 -2.20 27.46 -6.49
C SER A 607 -2.75 26.09 -6.87
N ASP A 608 -1.87 25.21 -7.33
CA ASP A 608 -2.24 23.83 -7.70
C ASP A 608 -2.86 23.06 -6.52
N ASN A 609 -2.46 23.39 -5.29
CA ASN A 609 -3.03 22.81 -4.08
C ASN A 609 -4.49 23.24 -3.84
N ASP A 610 -4.85 24.48 -4.23
CA ASP A 610 -6.18 25.04 -4.00
C ASP A 610 -7.20 24.56 -5.03
N LYS A 611 -6.74 23.97 -6.14
CA LYS A 611 -7.60 23.34 -7.16
C LYS A 611 -8.30 22.07 -6.68
N GLY A 612 -7.83 21.46 -5.58
CA GLY A 612 -8.38 20.22 -5.04
C GLY A 612 -9.74 20.41 -4.35
N VAL A 613 -10.70 19.56 -4.68
CA VAL A 613 -12.02 19.44 -4.06
C VAL A 613 -11.91 18.59 -2.79
N THR A 614 -12.15 19.22 -1.63
CA THR A 614 -12.13 18.56 -0.32
C THR A 614 -13.48 18.00 0.07
N PHE A 615 -14.56 18.60 -0.44
CA PHE A 615 -15.94 18.21 -0.17
C PHE A 615 -16.79 18.44 -1.42
N ALA A 616 -17.72 17.52 -1.69
CA ALA A 616 -18.78 17.76 -2.65
C ALA A 616 -20.04 16.96 -2.27
N ALA A 617 -21.21 17.59 -2.39
CA ALA A 617 -22.49 16.97 -2.07
C ALA A 617 -23.63 17.63 -2.85
N PHE A 618 -24.73 16.92 -3.07
CA PHE A 618 -25.94 17.54 -3.61
C PHE A 618 -26.71 18.28 -2.52
N VAL A 619 -27.17 19.49 -2.84
CA VAL A 619 -28.19 20.24 -2.08
C VAL A 619 -29.57 19.90 -2.64
N GLU A 620 -29.72 19.95 -3.96
CA GLU A 620 -30.89 19.51 -4.74
C GLU A 620 -30.40 18.55 -5.85
N ALA A 621 -31.29 17.85 -6.56
CA ALA A 621 -30.88 16.91 -7.61
C ALA A 621 -30.09 17.57 -8.76
N ASP A 622 -30.31 18.87 -8.97
CA ASP A 622 -29.66 19.70 -9.97
C ASP A 622 -28.72 20.76 -9.35
N LYS A 623 -28.46 20.71 -8.04
CA LYS A 623 -27.53 21.63 -7.36
C LYS A 623 -26.47 20.90 -6.56
N VAL A 624 -25.21 21.13 -6.91
CA VAL A 624 -24.04 20.50 -6.27
C VAL A 624 -23.24 21.56 -5.55
N LEU A 625 -22.98 21.34 -4.27
CA LEU A 625 -22.09 22.14 -3.45
C LEU A 625 -20.68 21.54 -3.50
N THR A 626 -19.65 22.36 -3.68
CA THR A 626 -18.24 21.95 -3.59
C THR A 626 -17.49 22.84 -2.61
N ALA A 627 -16.44 22.31 -1.97
CA ALA A 627 -15.45 23.08 -1.24
C ALA A 627 -14.03 22.77 -1.74
N SER A 628 -13.20 23.80 -1.87
CA SER A 628 -11.79 23.68 -2.25
C SER A 628 -10.89 23.50 -1.03
N ARG A 629 -9.66 23.05 -1.25
CA ARG A 629 -8.62 22.99 -0.22
C ARG A 629 -8.19 24.38 0.28
N GLY A 630 -8.28 25.39 -0.59
CA GLY A 630 -8.09 26.80 -0.22
C GLY A 630 -9.28 27.41 0.53
N GLY A 631 -10.32 26.62 0.82
CA GLY A 631 -11.46 27.04 1.63
C GLY A 631 -12.56 27.78 0.88
N LYS A 632 -12.55 27.74 -0.46
CA LYS A 632 -13.60 28.34 -1.30
C LYS A 632 -14.78 27.38 -1.44
N VAL A 633 -15.97 27.84 -1.10
CA VAL A 633 -17.22 27.06 -1.20
C VAL A 633 -18.07 27.61 -2.34
N VAL A 634 -18.59 26.74 -3.21
CA VAL A 634 -19.40 27.14 -4.36
C VAL A 634 -20.60 26.20 -4.51
N LEU A 635 -21.78 26.77 -4.71
CA LEU A 635 -22.97 26.01 -5.12
C LEU A 635 -23.14 26.15 -6.64
N TRP A 636 -23.25 25.02 -7.33
CA TRP A 636 -23.35 24.93 -8.78
C TRP A 636 -24.73 24.44 -9.20
N SER A 637 -25.30 25.07 -10.21
CA SER A 637 -26.51 24.59 -10.90
C SER A 637 -26.12 23.74 -12.13
N LEU A 638 -26.75 22.59 -12.25
CA LEU A 638 -26.56 21.60 -13.31
C LEU A 638 -27.68 21.67 -14.35
N PRO A 639 -27.45 21.24 -15.61
CA PRO A 639 -26.19 20.72 -16.14
C PRO A 639 -25.20 21.79 -16.58
N ALA A 640 -25.59 23.07 -16.56
CA ALA A 640 -24.79 24.17 -17.09
C ALA A 640 -23.52 24.51 -16.29
N CYS A 641 -23.34 23.92 -15.10
CA CYS A 641 -22.22 24.18 -14.18
C CYS A 641 -22.04 25.66 -13.87
N LYS A 642 -23.16 26.37 -13.68
CA LYS A 642 -23.18 27.79 -13.33
C LYS A 642 -23.25 27.97 -11.83
N ALA A 643 -22.34 28.76 -11.26
CA ALA A 643 -22.34 29.06 -9.84
C ALA A 643 -23.55 29.91 -9.46
N VAL A 644 -24.29 29.45 -8.45
CA VAL A 644 -25.38 30.17 -7.78
C VAL A 644 -24.79 31.17 -6.79
N TYR A 645 -23.86 30.71 -5.96
CA TYR A 645 -23.11 31.56 -5.04
C TYR A 645 -21.66 31.08 -4.89
N VAL A 646 -20.78 32.01 -4.49
CA VAL A 646 -19.38 31.77 -4.15
C VAL A 646 -19.11 32.36 -2.78
N ALA A 647 -18.55 31.56 -1.87
CA ALA A 647 -18.08 32.00 -0.56
C ALA A 647 -16.57 31.74 -0.47
N ASP A 648 -15.77 32.79 -0.67
CA ASP A 648 -14.31 32.72 -0.64
C ASP A 648 -13.80 32.64 0.81
N ASN A 649 -12.77 31.83 1.05
CA ASN A 649 -12.18 31.58 2.37
C ASN A 649 -13.23 31.24 3.43
N ALA A 650 -14.27 30.50 3.07
CA ALA A 650 -15.40 30.19 3.95
C ALA A 650 -15.10 29.06 4.94
N CYS A 651 -14.18 28.14 4.61
CA CYS A 651 -13.97 26.92 5.42
C CYS A 651 -12.50 26.47 5.45
N GLU A 652 -11.94 26.27 6.64
CA GLU A 652 -10.68 25.59 6.92
C GLU A 652 -10.96 24.08 7.04
N GLY A 653 -10.81 23.33 5.95
CA GLY A 653 -11.11 21.90 5.88
C GLY A 653 -12.47 21.58 5.27
N ALA A 654 -12.92 20.32 5.38
CA ALA A 654 -14.19 19.89 4.80
C ALA A 654 -15.38 20.38 5.65
N PRO A 655 -16.38 21.08 5.06
CA PRO A 655 -17.58 21.47 5.78
C PRO A 655 -18.47 20.25 6.09
N ALA A 656 -19.39 20.42 7.03
CA ALA A 656 -20.44 19.43 7.30
C ALA A 656 -21.78 19.91 6.74
N LEU A 657 -22.54 19.03 6.08
CA LEU A 657 -23.89 19.31 5.59
C LEU A 657 -24.89 18.56 6.48
N ASN A 658 -25.96 19.22 6.92
CA ASN A 658 -26.96 18.55 7.74
C ASN A 658 -27.73 17.48 6.94
N PRO A 659 -28.36 16.48 7.59
CA PRO A 659 -29.09 15.41 6.89
C PRO A 659 -30.18 15.91 5.93
N GLY A 660 -30.84 17.02 6.27
CA GLY A 660 -31.83 17.70 5.43
C GLY A 660 -31.26 18.56 4.29
N ARG A 661 -29.93 18.68 4.18
CA ARG A 661 -29.18 19.40 3.13
C ARG A 661 -29.53 20.88 3.00
N SER A 662 -30.03 21.49 4.07
CA SER A 662 -30.44 22.89 4.14
C SER A 662 -29.43 23.79 4.85
N LEU A 663 -28.55 23.22 5.67
CA LEU A 663 -27.59 23.96 6.48
C LEU A 663 -26.20 23.36 6.36
N LEU A 664 -25.23 24.23 6.05
CA LEU A 664 -23.82 23.92 5.89
C LEU A 664 -23.02 24.53 7.05
N ALA A 665 -22.24 23.72 7.76
CA ALA A 665 -21.32 24.17 8.79
C ALA A 665 -19.90 24.27 8.24
N CYS A 666 -19.41 25.50 8.12
CA CYS A 666 -18.05 25.79 7.68
C CYS A 666 -17.19 26.19 8.88
N TYR A 667 -16.10 25.48 9.14
CA TYR A 667 -15.20 25.80 10.24
C TYR A 667 -14.20 26.87 9.82
N GLN A 668 -14.07 27.95 10.56
CA GLN A 668 -13.12 29.02 10.27
C GLN A 668 -12.72 29.72 11.57
N GLY A 669 -11.42 29.93 11.77
CA GLY A 669 -10.92 30.70 12.92
C GLY A 669 -11.41 30.18 14.29
N GLY A 670 -11.58 28.86 14.45
CA GLY A 670 -12.02 28.24 15.69
C GLY A 670 -13.54 28.23 15.92
N ARG A 671 -14.34 28.64 14.94
CA ARG A 671 -15.80 28.70 15.03
C ARG A 671 -16.45 28.04 13.81
N PHE A 672 -17.71 27.66 13.95
CA PHE A 672 -18.52 27.27 12.80
C PHE A 672 -19.38 28.43 12.33
N HIS A 673 -19.26 28.75 11.05
CA HIS A 673 -20.16 29.61 10.30
C HIS A 673 -21.23 28.73 9.68
N LEU A 674 -22.48 28.91 10.11
CA LEU A 674 -23.62 28.14 9.62
C LEU A 674 -24.24 28.89 8.46
N LEU A 675 -24.15 28.33 7.26
CA LEU A 675 -24.67 28.90 6.02
C LEU A 675 -25.91 28.14 5.58
N ASP A 676 -26.89 28.86 5.04
CA ASP A 676 -27.97 28.27 4.27
C ASP A 676 -27.40 27.63 2.99
N ALA A 677 -27.58 26.32 2.82
CA ALA A 677 -26.90 25.57 1.76
C ALA A 677 -27.36 25.95 0.34
N ALA A 678 -28.58 26.50 0.19
CA ALA A 678 -29.13 26.87 -1.12
C ALA A 678 -28.78 28.32 -1.52
N THR A 679 -28.62 29.21 -0.53
CA THR A 679 -28.44 30.66 -0.77
C THR A 679 -27.07 31.19 -0.35
N GLY A 680 -26.31 30.42 0.43
CA GLY A 680 -25.03 30.78 1.01
C GLY A 680 -25.12 31.77 2.18
N GLU A 681 -26.33 32.16 2.60
CA GLU A 681 -26.51 33.19 3.63
C GLU A 681 -26.13 32.69 5.02
N THR A 682 -25.33 33.48 5.75
CA THR A 682 -24.97 33.18 7.13
C THR A 682 -26.19 33.23 8.05
N ARG A 683 -26.55 32.08 8.63
CA ARG A 683 -27.62 31.93 9.63
C ARG A 683 -27.13 32.09 11.06
N GLY A 684 -25.84 31.90 11.32
CA GLY A 684 -25.25 32.10 12.64
C GLY A 684 -23.77 31.74 12.69
N VAL A 685 -23.10 32.20 13.74
CA VAL A 685 -21.70 31.85 14.04
C VAL A 685 -21.64 31.29 15.45
N THR A 686 -21.07 30.10 15.63
CA THR A 686 -21.03 29.45 16.94
C THR A 686 -20.09 30.16 17.92
N GLN A 687 -20.28 29.90 19.20
CA GLN A 687 -19.28 30.25 20.21
C GLN A 687 -17.97 29.51 19.94
N PRO A 688 -16.80 30.12 20.20
CA PRO A 688 -15.51 29.42 20.08
C PRO A 688 -15.40 28.31 21.13
N ALA A 689 -14.76 27.19 20.76
CA ALA A 689 -14.39 26.14 21.71
C ALA A 689 -13.29 26.63 22.69
N GLN A 690 -13.24 26.14 23.92
CA GLN A 690 -12.16 26.42 24.87
C GLN A 690 -10.78 26.02 24.32
N ALA A 691 -10.69 24.86 23.64
CA ALA A 691 -9.47 24.40 22.99
C ALA A 691 -9.08 25.21 21.74
N SER A 692 -9.93 26.12 21.26
CA SER A 692 -9.68 26.94 20.06
C SER A 692 -8.77 28.15 20.29
N ALA A 693 -8.19 28.29 21.49
CA ALA A 693 -7.19 29.31 21.81
C ALA A 693 -5.93 29.26 20.91
N GLY A 694 -5.78 28.23 20.05
CA GLY A 694 -4.64 28.07 19.14
C GLY A 694 -4.92 27.60 17.69
N ARG A 695 -6.10 27.82 17.10
CA ARG A 695 -6.46 27.36 15.72
C ARG A 695 -6.25 25.84 15.51
N SER A 696 -6.89 25.01 16.33
CA SER A 696 -6.85 23.56 16.18
C SER A 696 -7.52 23.11 14.87
N GLU A 697 -6.82 22.27 14.10
CA GLU A 697 -7.27 21.72 12.81
C GLU A 697 -8.57 20.91 12.95
N LEU A 698 -9.54 21.11 12.05
CA LEU A 698 -10.76 20.29 12.00
C LEU A 698 -10.44 18.91 11.41
N LYS A 699 -10.69 17.84 12.16
CA LYS A 699 -10.60 16.45 11.65
C LYS A 699 -11.93 15.93 11.12
N GLY A 700 -13.05 16.46 11.62
CA GLY A 700 -14.38 16.18 11.09
C GLY A 700 -15.47 16.83 11.94
N ALA A 701 -16.65 17.01 11.35
CA ALA A 701 -17.85 17.49 12.04
C ALA A 701 -19.09 16.75 11.54
N ALA A 702 -20.08 16.60 12.42
CA ALA A 702 -21.36 15.97 12.11
C ALA A 702 -22.50 16.72 12.79
N PHE A 703 -23.57 16.97 12.04
CA PHE A 703 -24.85 17.37 12.61
C PHE A 703 -25.47 16.19 13.33
N GLN A 704 -26.10 16.46 14.48
CA GLN A 704 -26.83 15.44 15.19
C GLN A 704 -28.12 15.07 14.47
N ALA A 705 -28.50 13.79 14.50
CA ALA A 705 -29.64 13.28 13.74
C ALA A 705 -30.99 13.92 14.13
N ASP A 706 -31.12 14.39 15.36
CA ASP A 706 -32.28 15.15 15.86
C ASP A 706 -32.33 16.61 15.37
N GLY A 707 -31.26 17.08 14.72
CA GLY A 707 -31.09 18.46 14.26
C GLY A 707 -30.81 19.46 15.39
N ALA A 708 -30.62 19.00 16.63
CA ALA A 708 -30.49 19.87 17.79
C ALA A 708 -29.06 20.38 18.03
N GLY A 709 -28.05 19.66 17.53
CA GLY A 709 -26.65 20.01 17.76
C GLY A 709 -25.71 19.75 16.60
N LEU A 710 -24.50 20.29 16.73
CA LEU A 710 -23.35 20.08 15.87
C LEU A 710 -22.20 19.58 16.74
N VAL A 711 -21.51 18.52 16.31
CA VAL A 711 -20.34 17.98 17.02
C VAL A 711 -19.13 18.00 16.10
N ALA A 712 -17.96 18.32 16.62
CA ALA A 712 -16.70 18.28 15.87
C ALA A 712 -15.57 17.64 16.66
N LEU A 713 -14.62 17.08 15.92
CA LEU A 713 -13.33 16.61 16.40
C LEU A 713 -12.23 17.58 15.94
N LEU A 714 -11.60 18.26 16.90
CA LEU A 714 -10.53 19.23 16.65
C LEU A 714 -9.17 18.68 17.11
N GLY A 715 -8.13 18.88 16.32
CA GLY A 715 -6.76 18.41 16.59
C GLY A 715 -6.61 16.88 16.74
N GLY A 716 -7.66 16.11 16.43
CA GLY A 716 -7.71 14.66 16.63
C GLY A 716 -7.94 14.23 18.07
N GLN A 717 -8.03 15.14 19.03
CA GLN A 717 -8.16 14.81 20.45
C GLN A 717 -9.25 15.60 21.19
N GLN A 718 -9.81 16.65 20.62
CA GLN A 718 -10.84 17.45 21.30
C GLN A 718 -12.21 17.21 20.67
N VAL A 719 -13.18 16.78 21.46
CA VAL A 719 -14.59 16.67 21.05
C VAL A 719 -15.36 17.88 21.58
N VAL A 720 -16.04 18.58 20.67
CA VAL A 720 -16.82 19.77 21.00
C VAL A 720 -18.23 19.66 20.44
N ARG A 721 -19.24 19.98 21.25
CA ARG A 721 -20.66 20.02 20.90
C ARG A 721 -21.20 21.43 21.03
N TRP A 722 -21.94 21.87 20.03
CA TRP A 722 -22.73 23.09 20.03
C TRP A 722 -24.21 22.77 19.95
N GLU A 723 -25.02 23.53 20.70
CA GLU A 723 -26.46 23.56 20.56
C GLU A 723 -26.87 24.50 19.41
N LEU A 724 -27.67 24.02 18.45
CA LEU A 724 -28.05 24.78 17.26
C LEU A 724 -29.18 25.79 17.49
N SER A 725 -29.91 25.70 18.60
CA SER A 725 -30.90 26.72 18.96
C SER A 725 -30.24 28.01 19.46
N THR A 726 -29.04 27.92 20.05
CA THR A 726 -28.36 29.05 20.71
C THR A 726 -26.96 29.35 20.19
N GLY A 727 -26.33 28.40 19.49
CA GLY A 727 -24.93 28.47 19.04
C GLY A 727 -23.91 28.28 20.16
N LYS A 728 -24.36 27.93 21.37
CA LYS A 728 -23.50 27.80 22.55
C LYS A 728 -22.83 26.44 22.62
N VAL A 729 -21.63 26.42 23.18
CA VAL A 729 -20.92 25.18 23.50
C VAL A 729 -21.64 24.49 24.66
N THR A 730 -22.00 23.21 24.49
CA THR A 730 -22.63 22.39 25.54
C THR A 730 -21.75 21.25 26.02
N ALA A 731 -20.74 20.85 25.24
CA ALA A 731 -19.68 19.95 25.67
C ALA A 731 -18.35 20.35 24.99
N ASP A 732 -17.26 20.27 25.73
CA ASP A 732 -15.92 20.60 25.23
C ASP A 732 -14.89 19.87 26.09
N PHE A 733 -14.38 18.75 25.60
CA PHE A 733 -13.54 17.86 26.40
C PHE A 733 -12.53 17.11 25.53
N PRO A 734 -11.33 16.81 26.07
CA PRO A 734 -10.37 15.97 25.39
C PRO A 734 -10.77 14.49 25.50
N ILE A 735 -10.45 13.73 24.46
CA ILE A 735 -10.43 12.27 24.46
C ILE A 735 -9.00 11.78 24.63
N SER A 736 -8.82 10.66 25.32
CA SER A 736 -7.51 10.14 25.72
C SER A 736 -6.72 9.44 24.60
N MET A 737 -7.10 9.64 23.34
CA MET A 737 -6.46 9.05 22.17
C MET A 737 -6.49 10.03 20.99
N THR A 738 -5.45 10.02 20.17
CA THR A 738 -5.41 10.81 18.93
C THR A 738 -6.07 10.05 17.80
N ILE A 739 -7.16 10.60 17.29
CA ILE A 739 -7.80 10.13 16.06
C ILE A 739 -7.19 10.90 14.89
N SER A 740 -6.46 10.16 14.07
CA SER A 740 -5.96 10.61 12.77
C SER A 740 -6.60 9.75 11.69
N PRO A 741 -7.71 10.20 11.08
CA PRO A 741 -8.37 9.46 10.02
C PRO A 741 -7.37 9.15 8.91
N MET A 742 -7.41 7.94 8.34
CA MET A 742 -6.48 7.57 7.28
C MET A 742 -6.69 8.49 6.06
N PRO A 743 -5.61 8.94 5.40
CA PRO A 743 -5.73 9.69 4.16
C PRO A 743 -6.52 8.88 3.11
N GLY A 744 -7.61 9.47 2.59
CA GLY A 744 -8.45 8.83 1.57
C GLY A 744 -9.53 7.87 2.10
N SER A 745 -9.68 7.68 3.42
CA SER A 745 -10.85 6.98 3.94
C SER A 745 -12.11 7.78 3.64
N HIS A 746 -13.08 7.15 2.96
CA HIS A 746 -14.41 7.75 2.70
C HIS A 746 -15.28 7.88 3.96
N HIS A 747 -14.84 7.37 5.11
CA HIS A 747 -15.53 7.51 6.38
C HIS A 747 -15.36 8.94 6.92
N SER A 748 -16.47 9.54 7.36
CA SER A 748 -16.42 10.72 8.20
C SER A 748 -15.68 10.36 9.49
N ALA A 749 -14.68 11.17 9.88
CA ALA A 749 -13.93 10.98 11.13
C ALA A 749 -14.86 10.93 12.37
N ILE A 750 -16.06 11.47 12.24
CA ILE A 750 -17.10 11.55 13.25
C ILE A 750 -18.46 11.29 12.59
N GLU A 751 -19.27 10.44 13.22
CA GLU A 751 -20.66 10.17 12.87
C GLU A 751 -21.56 10.46 14.08
N SER A 752 -22.76 11.00 13.85
CA SER A 752 -23.75 11.13 14.93
C SER A 752 -24.47 9.81 15.15
N CYS A 753 -24.64 9.43 16.43
CA CYS A 753 -25.37 8.24 16.87
C CYS A 753 -26.47 8.66 17.84
N GLY A 754 -27.49 9.32 17.32
CA GLY A 754 -28.56 9.90 18.12
C GLY A 754 -28.17 11.19 18.85
N PRO A 755 -28.97 11.59 19.87
CA PRO A 755 -28.91 12.92 20.47
C PRO A 755 -27.73 13.12 21.42
N ASP A 756 -27.12 12.07 21.95
CA ASP A 756 -26.08 12.21 22.99
C ASP A 756 -24.82 11.37 22.72
N ASN A 757 -24.70 10.76 21.55
CA ASN A 757 -23.52 9.95 21.21
C ASN A 757 -22.97 10.28 19.83
N VAL A 758 -21.66 10.11 19.69
CA VAL A 758 -20.96 10.14 18.40
C VAL A 758 -20.03 8.94 18.27
N LEU A 759 -19.85 8.48 17.04
CA LEU A 759 -18.94 7.40 16.70
C LEU A 759 -17.74 8.01 15.95
N LEU A 760 -16.55 7.86 16.52
CA LEU A 760 -15.31 8.34 15.92
C LEU A 760 -14.63 7.21 15.15
N ASP A 761 -14.14 7.54 13.95
CA ASP A 761 -13.42 6.62 13.06
C ASP A 761 -14.18 5.28 12.85
N GLY A 762 -15.51 5.37 12.80
CA GLY A 762 -16.43 4.23 12.65
C GLY A 762 -16.41 3.19 13.78
N ARG A 763 -15.71 3.46 14.90
CA ARG A 763 -15.39 2.45 15.91
C ARG A 763 -15.60 2.92 17.34
N ILE A 764 -15.22 4.15 17.67
CA ILE A 764 -15.10 4.59 19.06
C ILE A 764 -16.33 5.41 19.43
N LEU A 765 -17.20 4.86 20.26
CA LEU A 765 -18.41 5.51 20.71
C LEU A 765 -18.11 6.42 21.91
N ILE A 766 -18.42 7.70 21.75
CA ILE A 766 -18.29 8.74 22.75
C ILE A 766 -19.69 9.15 23.19
N ALA A 767 -19.93 9.14 24.50
CA ALA A 767 -21.08 9.79 25.10
C ALA A 767 -20.76 11.26 25.35
N LEU A 768 -21.55 12.15 24.77
CA LEU A 768 -21.34 13.60 24.83
C LEU A 768 -21.72 14.16 26.20
N ASP A 769 -22.77 13.64 26.82
CA ASP A 769 -23.23 14.05 28.16
C ASP A 769 -22.25 13.58 29.25
N LYS A 770 -21.67 12.38 29.07
CA LYS A 770 -20.65 11.82 29.97
C LYS A 770 -19.25 12.27 29.64
N GLN A 771 -19.06 13.00 28.54
CA GLN A 771 -17.77 13.50 28.08
C GLN A 771 -16.68 12.41 28.04
N SER A 772 -17.04 11.20 27.61
CA SER A 772 -16.17 10.03 27.75
C SER A 772 -16.39 8.99 26.66
N HIS A 773 -15.31 8.25 26.37
CA HIS A 773 -15.36 7.02 25.60
C HIS A 773 -16.09 5.95 26.42
N ILE A 774 -17.17 5.41 25.86
CA ILE A 774 -18.04 4.44 26.52
C ILE A 774 -17.99 3.05 25.89
N TRP A 775 -17.64 2.95 24.60
CA TRP A 775 -17.62 1.68 23.89
C TRP A 775 -16.75 1.73 22.62
N SER A 776 -16.18 0.59 22.23
CA SER A 776 -15.46 0.43 20.96
C SER A 776 -16.05 -0.73 20.15
N TYR A 777 -16.49 -0.45 18.93
CA TYR A 777 -16.98 -1.41 17.96
C TYR A 777 -15.83 -1.93 17.07
N PHE A 778 -15.79 -3.25 16.86
CA PHE A 778 -14.99 -3.86 15.79
C PHE A 778 -15.92 -4.15 14.61
N GLY A 779 -16.06 -3.15 13.75
CA GLY A 779 -17.00 -3.19 12.63
C GLY A 779 -16.34 -3.58 11.31
N PRO A 780 -17.15 -3.93 10.30
CA PRO A 780 -16.67 -4.33 8.98
C PRO A 780 -15.97 -3.19 8.24
N ASN A 781 -15.27 -3.53 7.17
CA ASN A 781 -14.52 -2.59 6.33
C ASN A 781 -15.37 -1.49 5.67
N VAL A 782 -16.71 -1.64 5.63
CA VAL A 782 -17.63 -0.66 5.04
C VAL A 782 -18.78 -0.38 6.02
N SER A 783 -18.80 0.84 6.55
CA SER A 783 -19.85 1.40 7.38
C SER A 783 -20.07 2.89 7.12
N ALA A 784 -21.24 3.40 7.46
CA ALA A 784 -21.58 4.82 7.36
C ALA A 784 -22.80 5.16 8.23
N GLY A 785 -22.86 6.41 8.71
CA GLY A 785 -24.08 6.99 9.26
C GLY A 785 -25.13 7.21 8.17
N GLY A 786 -26.35 6.69 8.40
CA GLY A 786 -27.49 6.91 7.53
C GLY A 786 -28.22 8.22 7.83
N PRO A 787 -28.99 8.76 6.87
CA PRO A 787 -29.78 9.98 7.08
C PRO A 787 -30.93 9.74 8.08
N ASP A 788 -31.27 8.48 8.37
CA ASP A 788 -32.21 8.06 9.40
C ASP A 788 -31.61 8.03 10.82
N GLY A 789 -30.33 8.43 10.97
CA GLY A 789 -29.62 8.43 12.25
C GLY A 789 -29.16 7.04 12.71
N GLN A 790 -29.36 5.99 11.88
CA GLN A 790 -28.83 4.66 12.15
C GLN A 790 -27.40 4.52 11.63
N HIS A 791 -26.62 3.66 12.26
CA HIS A 791 -25.34 3.20 11.73
C HIS A 791 -25.57 2.02 10.79
N TRP A 792 -25.14 2.16 9.54
CA TRP A 792 -25.28 1.14 8.51
C TRP A 792 -23.93 0.49 8.24
N PHE A 793 -23.93 -0.81 7.97
CA PHE A 793 -22.69 -1.56 7.76
C PHE A 793 -22.89 -2.81 6.91
N VAL A 794 -21.82 -3.24 6.24
CA VAL A 794 -21.83 -4.41 5.36
C VAL A 794 -21.29 -5.64 6.10
N GLN A 795 -22.08 -6.70 6.19
CA GLN A 795 -21.72 -7.97 6.81
C GLN A 795 -21.49 -9.07 5.77
N GLY A 796 -20.54 -9.97 6.02
CA GLY A 796 -20.35 -11.20 5.24
C GLY A 796 -18.92 -11.74 5.34
N ALA A 797 -18.72 -13.03 5.10
CA ALA A 797 -17.36 -13.55 4.87
C ALA A 797 -16.89 -13.13 3.47
N MET A 798 -15.58 -12.97 3.27
CA MET A 798 -15.00 -12.48 2.00
C MET A 798 -15.49 -13.24 0.76
N ASN A 799 -15.79 -14.53 0.90
CA ASN A 799 -16.27 -15.44 -0.15
C ASN A 799 -17.81 -15.62 -0.18
N GLN A 800 -18.55 -14.85 0.60
CA GLN A 800 -20.01 -14.91 0.69
C GLN A 800 -20.63 -13.62 0.20
N ASN A 801 -21.91 -13.70 -0.15
CA ASN A 801 -22.68 -12.50 -0.45
C ASN A 801 -22.79 -11.60 0.78
N ALA A 802 -22.58 -10.32 0.54
CA ALA A 802 -22.70 -9.27 1.52
C ALA A 802 -24.16 -9.09 1.92
N THR A 803 -24.38 -8.67 3.15
CA THR A 803 -25.68 -8.27 3.69
C THR A 803 -25.52 -6.89 4.30
N ILE A 804 -26.37 -5.95 3.90
CA ILE A 804 -26.35 -4.58 4.43
C ILE A 804 -27.27 -4.56 5.65
N SER A 805 -26.75 -4.12 6.79
CA SER A 805 -27.48 -4.12 8.05
C SER A 805 -27.50 -2.72 8.65
N SER A 806 -28.60 -2.35 9.29
CA SER A 806 -28.73 -1.09 10.05
C SER A 806 -28.79 -1.36 11.55
N LEU A 807 -28.31 -0.38 12.31
CA LEU A 807 -28.27 -0.46 13.75
C LEU A 807 -28.48 0.89 14.41
N VAL A 808 -29.25 0.90 15.50
CA VAL A 808 -29.32 2.04 16.40
C VAL A 808 -28.19 1.91 17.41
N LEU A 809 -27.29 2.89 17.41
CA LEU A 809 -26.23 3.00 18.38
C LEU A 809 -26.58 4.04 19.46
N PRO A 810 -26.18 3.82 20.72
CA PRO A 810 -25.66 2.58 21.31
C PRO A 810 -26.69 1.44 21.33
N GLU A 811 -26.22 0.21 21.13
CA GLU A 811 -27.03 -1.00 21.34
C GLU A 811 -27.32 -1.27 22.82
N ALA A 812 -28.25 -2.18 23.12
CA ALA A 812 -28.64 -2.56 24.48
C ALA A 812 -27.46 -2.93 25.40
N THR A 813 -26.39 -3.53 24.87
CA THR A 813 -25.19 -3.86 25.66
C THR A 813 -24.36 -2.64 26.00
N ALA A 814 -24.13 -1.75 25.03
CA ALA A 814 -23.47 -0.47 25.28
C ALA A 814 -24.30 0.40 26.24
N ASN A 815 -25.62 0.43 26.10
CA ASN A 815 -26.52 1.11 27.03
C ASN A 815 -26.45 0.56 28.46
N ARG A 816 -26.32 -0.75 28.64
CA ARG A 816 -26.11 -1.36 29.97
C ARG A 816 -24.80 -0.92 30.59
N VAL A 817 -23.73 -0.81 29.80
CA VAL A 817 -22.45 -0.27 30.25
C VAL A 817 -22.59 1.20 30.66
N VAL A 818 -23.25 2.02 29.84
CA VAL A 818 -23.52 3.44 30.15
C VAL A 818 -24.33 3.59 31.45
N ALA A 819 -25.37 2.78 31.62
CA ALA A 819 -26.20 2.78 32.83
C ALA A 819 -25.42 2.34 34.07
N MET A 820 -24.55 1.34 33.94
CA MET A 820 -23.71 0.85 35.04
C MET A 820 -22.67 1.90 35.48
N VAL A 821 -22.12 2.68 34.56
CA VAL A 821 -21.19 3.79 34.87
C VAL A 821 -21.90 4.96 35.55
N GLY A 822 -23.20 5.13 35.31
CA GLY A 822 -24.03 6.17 35.92
C GLY A 822 -24.57 5.84 37.32
N ASP A 823 -24.37 4.62 37.82
CA ASP A 823 -24.88 4.18 39.13
C ASP A 823 -24.03 4.75 40.29
N PRO A 824 -24.63 5.51 41.23
CA PRO A 824 -23.90 6.08 42.38
C PRO A 824 -23.25 5.05 43.31
N SER A 825 -23.71 3.79 43.28
CA SER A 825 -23.16 2.68 44.08
C SER A 825 -21.90 2.04 43.47
N VAL A 826 -21.56 2.43 42.22
CA VAL A 826 -20.38 1.96 41.50
C VAL A 826 -19.26 2.97 41.68
N HIS A 827 -18.18 2.57 42.35
CA HIS A 827 -17.03 3.43 42.61
C HIS A 827 -15.88 3.14 41.63
N ALA A 828 -15.35 4.20 41.01
CA ALA A 828 -14.20 4.13 40.12
C ALA A 828 -12.93 3.75 40.90
N ALA A 829 -12.41 2.55 40.65
CA ALA A 829 -11.16 2.04 41.19
C ALA A 829 -9.94 2.57 40.41
N LEU A 830 -10.05 2.71 39.09
CA LEU A 830 -9.04 3.30 38.20
C LEU A 830 -9.72 4.34 37.28
N ARG A 831 -9.16 5.55 37.15
CA ARG A 831 -9.67 6.62 36.26
C ARG A 831 -8.55 7.55 35.77
N VAL A 832 -8.82 8.26 34.67
CA VAL A 832 -7.97 9.34 34.14
C VAL A 832 -7.62 10.36 35.25
N GLY A 833 -6.37 10.83 35.26
CA GLY A 833 -5.85 11.78 36.24
C GLY A 833 -5.42 11.16 37.59
N MET A 834 -5.65 9.86 37.82
CA MET A 834 -5.14 9.19 39.03
C MET A 834 -3.62 9.05 38.99
N THR A 835 -3.01 9.16 40.17
CA THR A 835 -1.62 8.74 40.38
C THR A 835 -1.57 7.25 40.61
N VAL A 836 -0.86 6.51 39.75
CA VAL A 836 -0.76 5.06 39.78
C VAL A 836 0.69 4.64 39.67
N SER A 837 1.12 3.70 40.51
CA SER A 837 2.51 3.22 40.52
C SER A 837 2.67 1.96 39.66
N PRO A 838 3.61 1.92 38.70
CA PRO A 838 3.97 0.68 38.02
C PRO A 838 4.77 -0.22 38.96
N VAL A 839 4.37 -1.49 39.10
CA VAL A 839 5.02 -2.49 39.93
C VAL A 839 5.33 -3.72 39.08
N LEU A 840 6.57 -4.18 39.12
CA LEU A 840 7.01 -5.38 38.39
C LEU A 840 7.34 -6.49 39.40
N GLU A 841 6.57 -7.56 39.37
CA GLU A 841 6.78 -8.77 40.18
C GLU A 841 7.26 -9.90 39.26
N LEU A 842 8.58 -9.96 39.06
CA LEU A 842 9.20 -10.92 38.15
C LEU A 842 9.89 -12.01 38.98
N SER A 843 9.58 -13.27 38.70
CA SER A 843 10.32 -14.42 39.24
C SER A 843 11.03 -15.16 38.10
N GLY A 844 12.36 -15.26 38.22
CA GLY A 844 13.25 -15.75 37.16
C GLY A 844 14.04 -14.62 36.46
N PRO A 845 15.12 -14.94 35.74
CA PRO A 845 16.04 -13.94 35.23
C PRO A 845 15.46 -13.08 34.08
N PRO A 846 15.89 -11.81 33.95
CA PRO A 846 17.19 -11.35 34.41
C PRO A 846 17.07 -10.51 35.69
N ASP A 847 17.14 -11.18 36.84
CA ASP A 847 17.60 -10.61 38.11
C ASP A 847 19.03 -10.04 38.03
N ARG A 848 19.64 -10.02 36.84
CA ARG A 848 20.92 -9.39 36.53
C ARG A 848 20.89 -8.41 35.37
N ASN A 849 19.73 -7.93 34.92
CA ASN A 849 19.70 -6.82 33.97
C ASN A 849 18.77 -5.70 34.43
N ALA A 850 19.30 -4.78 35.22
CA ALA A 850 18.61 -3.57 35.67
C ALA A 850 18.06 -2.77 34.47
N GLU A 851 18.71 -2.86 33.31
CA GLU A 851 18.30 -2.22 32.07
C GLU A 851 16.97 -2.78 31.54
N PHE A 852 16.74 -4.10 31.62
CA PHE A 852 15.49 -4.72 31.18
C PHE A 852 14.32 -4.38 32.11
N LYS A 853 14.53 -4.44 33.44
CA LYS A 853 13.52 -4.04 34.42
C LYS A 853 13.17 -2.55 34.26
N LYS A 854 14.18 -1.72 34.01
CA LYS A 854 14.00 -0.29 33.71
C LYS A 854 13.24 -0.09 32.41
N GLU A 855 13.59 -0.78 31.33
CA GLU A 855 12.91 -0.67 30.05
C GLU A 855 11.43 -1.07 30.13
N LEU A 856 11.10 -2.16 30.84
CA LEU A 856 9.71 -2.55 31.10
C LEU A 856 8.96 -1.51 31.94
N ALA A 857 9.60 -0.98 32.99
CA ALA A 857 9.01 0.04 33.85
C ALA A 857 8.79 1.36 33.11
N ASP A 858 9.75 1.80 32.28
CA ASP A 858 9.65 2.99 31.44
C ASP A 858 8.54 2.83 30.39
N GLY A 859 8.44 1.65 29.76
CA GLY A 859 7.37 1.33 28.82
C GLY A 859 5.98 1.32 29.46
N LEU A 860 5.85 0.76 30.66
CA LEU A 860 4.59 0.78 31.42
C LEU A 860 4.24 2.20 31.88
N SER A 861 5.23 2.97 32.32
CA SER A 861 5.07 4.38 32.72
C SER A 861 4.60 5.24 31.54
N ALA A 862 5.23 5.08 30.36
CA ALA A 862 4.83 5.77 29.14
C ALA A 862 3.38 5.43 28.75
N LYS A 863 2.96 4.17 28.93
CA LYS A 863 1.56 3.76 28.73
C LYS A 863 0.60 4.38 29.73
N LEU A 864 0.96 4.44 31.01
CA LEU A 864 0.14 5.11 32.02
C LEU A 864 -0.04 6.60 31.68
N GLN A 865 1.04 7.27 31.29
CA GLN A 865 1.03 8.67 30.85
C GLN A 865 0.20 8.87 29.57
N ALA A 866 0.31 7.96 28.59
CA ALA A 866 -0.50 7.98 27.38
C ALA A 866 -2.00 7.79 27.67
N ASN A 867 -2.35 7.14 28.78
CA ASN A 867 -3.72 7.03 29.28
C ASN A 867 -4.09 8.16 30.26
N ALA A 868 -3.35 9.27 30.24
CA ALA A 868 -3.56 10.46 31.08
C ALA A 868 -3.57 10.16 32.60
N MET A 869 -2.78 9.20 33.05
CA MET A 869 -2.51 8.93 34.47
C MET A 869 -1.16 9.51 34.88
N THR A 870 -1.04 9.91 36.15
CA THR A 870 0.22 10.36 36.73
C THR A 870 1.00 9.13 37.22
N VAL A 871 2.28 9.04 36.88
CA VAL A 871 3.12 7.91 37.32
C VAL A 871 3.63 8.18 38.72
N GLY A 872 3.18 7.38 39.68
CA GLY A 872 3.63 7.43 41.07
C GLY A 872 4.92 6.63 41.29
N SER A 873 5.69 7.01 42.30
CA SER A 873 6.90 6.30 42.73
C SER A 873 6.59 5.36 43.91
N GLY A 874 5.93 4.23 43.63
CA GLY A 874 5.63 3.18 44.60
C GLY A 874 4.43 3.48 45.52
N GLY A 875 3.67 2.42 45.86
CA GLY A 875 2.47 2.50 46.69
C GLY A 875 1.17 2.19 45.93
N LEU A 876 0.07 2.03 46.67
CA LEU A 876 -1.28 1.83 46.11
C LEU A 876 -1.91 3.19 45.77
N PRO A 877 -2.68 3.30 44.68
CA PRO A 877 -2.98 2.23 43.73
C PRO A 877 -1.83 1.95 42.75
N SER A 878 -1.69 0.69 42.32
CA SER A 878 -0.62 0.25 41.42
C SER A 878 -1.11 -0.62 40.26
N ILE A 879 -0.39 -0.58 39.14
CA ILE A 879 -0.49 -1.60 38.08
C ILE A 879 0.64 -2.58 38.28
N VAL A 880 0.30 -3.83 38.58
CA VAL A 880 1.22 -4.91 38.86
C VAL A 880 1.32 -5.79 37.61
N VAL A 881 2.52 -5.87 37.03
CA VAL A 881 2.86 -6.91 36.04
C VAL A 881 3.53 -8.04 36.78
N HIS A 882 2.90 -9.20 36.80
CA HIS A 882 3.42 -10.39 37.44
C HIS A 882 3.88 -11.39 36.37
N VAL A 883 5.09 -11.93 36.54
CA VAL A 883 5.67 -12.93 35.64
C VAL A 883 6.30 -14.04 36.46
N GLU A 884 5.87 -15.28 36.21
CA GLU A 884 6.38 -16.47 36.87
C GLU A 884 6.96 -17.49 35.90
N GLU A 885 8.21 -17.89 36.12
CA GLU A 885 8.85 -18.96 35.35
C GLU A 885 8.55 -20.33 35.97
N HIS A 886 7.83 -21.17 35.22
CA HIS A 886 7.55 -22.55 35.59
C HIS A 886 8.39 -23.52 34.76
N ASN A 887 8.98 -24.52 35.41
CA ASN A 887 9.57 -25.65 34.70
C ASN A 887 8.45 -26.61 34.26
N THR A 888 8.38 -26.91 32.97
CA THR A 888 7.35 -27.80 32.41
C THR A 888 7.62 -29.29 32.65
N GLY A 889 8.80 -29.63 33.19
CA GLY A 889 9.28 -31.01 33.36
C GLY A 889 9.72 -31.68 32.06
N LYS A 890 9.65 -30.98 30.92
CA LYS A 890 10.12 -31.46 29.61
C LYS A 890 11.52 -30.95 29.32
N SER A 891 12.28 -31.68 28.52
CA SER A 891 13.56 -31.21 27.98
C SER A 891 13.61 -31.38 26.46
N VAL A 892 14.45 -30.56 25.82
CA VAL A 892 14.75 -30.66 24.39
C VAL A 892 16.23 -30.95 24.21
N ASP A 893 16.47 -32.02 23.48
CA ASP A 893 17.81 -32.45 23.11
C ASP A 893 18.28 -31.75 21.83
N TYR A 894 19.54 -31.31 21.81
CA TYR A 894 20.11 -30.57 20.67
C TYR A 894 21.52 -31.04 20.29
N ARG A 895 21.97 -30.61 19.09
CA ARG A 895 23.30 -30.87 18.52
C ARG A 895 23.86 -29.62 17.84
N ASN A 896 25.18 -29.49 17.83
CA ASN A 896 25.87 -28.42 17.11
C ASN A 896 26.09 -28.81 15.63
N PHE A 897 25.96 -27.84 14.73
CA PHE A 897 26.13 -28.05 13.29
C PHE A 897 27.62 -28.24 12.94
N GLY A 898 27.97 -29.32 12.23
CA GLY A 898 29.36 -29.64 11.83
C GLY A 898 30.00 -30.84 12.55
N ASP A 899 29.29 -31.50 13.46
CA ASP A 899 29.77 -32.70 14.14
C ASP A 899 29.59 -33.98 13.30
N SER A 900 30.67 -34.78 13.18
CA SER A 900 30.78 -35.91 12.24
C SER A 900 30.10 -37.22 12.66
N HIS A 901 29.44 -37.29 13.82
CA HIS A 901 28.86 -38.53 14.36
C HIS A 901 27.34 -38.40 14.55
N PHE A 902 26.55 -38.92 13.61
CA PHE A 902 25.10 -39.08 13.74
C PHE A 902 24.79 -40.26 14.69
N GLY A 903 24.34 -39.97 15.91
CA GLY A 903 23.89 -41.03 16.81
C GLY A 903 23.37 -40.61 18.18
N GLN A 904 23.92 -39.58 18.83
CA GLN A 904 23.47 -39.16 20.16
C GLN A 904 23.37 -37.63 20.33
N PRO A 905 22.36 -37.11 21.04
CA PRO A 905 22.30 -35.69 21.42
C PRO A 905 23.47 -35.33 22.35
N ARG A 906 24.02 -34.12 22.21
CA ARG A 906 25.19 -33.65 23.00
C ARG A 906 24.83 -32.68 24.12
N GLY A 907 23.59 -32.24 24.19
CA GLY A 907 23.06 -31.42 25.28
C GLY A 907 21.55 -31.51 25.34
N SER A 908 21.00 -31.26 26.52
CA SER A 908 19.55 -31.20 26.78
C SER A 908 19.26 -29.91 27.52
N ILE A 909 18.18 -29.21 27.14
CA ILE A 909 17.73 -27.96 27.76
C ILE A 909 16.35 -28.20 28.35
N ALA A 910 16.14 -27.86 29.62
CA ALA A 910 14.81 -27.91 30.23
C ALA A 910 13.90 -26.84 29.60
N VAL A 911 12.68 -27.24 29.22
CA VAL A 911 11.68 -26.32 28.68
C VAL A 911 10.97 -25.64 29.84
N THR A 912 11.10 -24.32 29.91
CA THR A 912 10.36 -23.48 30.85
C THR A 912 9.23 -22.73 30.14
N GLU A 913 8.25 -22.30 30.92
CA GLU A 913 7.11 -21.49 30.48
C GLU A 913 7.00 -20.27 31.40
N LEU A 914 6.90 -19.07 30.83
CA LEU A 914 6.60 -17.86 31.57
C LEU A 914 5.09 -17.66 31.60
N VAL A 915 4.50 -17.59 32.79
CA VAL A 915 3.11 -17.19 33.01
C VAL A 915 3.10 -15.71 33.34
N CYS A 916 2.50 -14.91 32.47
CA CYS A 916 2.47 -13.46 32.58
C CYS A 916 1.03 -12.99 32.84
N ASP A 917 0.83 -12.11 33.81
CA ASP A 917 -0.46 -11.49 34.11
C ASP A 917 -0.32 -10.02 34.55
N VAL A 918 -1.43 -9.30 34.49
CA VAL A 918 -1.48 -7.86 34.78
C VAL A 918 -2.69 -7.59 35.66
N SER A 919 -2.49 -6.90 36.76
CA SER A 919 -3.55 -6.54 37.69
C SER A 919 -3.44 -5.10 38.18
N PHE A 920 -4.57 -4.50 38.53
CA PHE A 920 -4.65 -3.28 39.30
C PHE A 920 -4.76 -3.63 40.78
N ALA A 921 -3.94 -3.04 41.63
CA ALA A 921 -4.02 -3.22 43.07
C ALA A 921 -4.38 -1.89 43.75
N ASP A 922 -5.34 -1.92 44.66
CA ASP A 922 -5.68 -0.83 45.56
C ASP A 922 -5.73 -1.32 47.02
N ALA A 923 -6.17 -0.47 47.95
CA ALA A 923 -6.30 -0.82 49.37
C ALA A 923 -7.32 -1.94 49.64
N GLN A 924 -8.12 -2.33 48.65
CA GLN A 924 -9.18 -3.32 48.71
C GLN A 924 -8.81 -4.62 47.97
N GLY A 925 -7.60 -4.73 47.40
CA GLY A 925 -7.05 -5.95 46.80
C GLY A 925 -6.71 -5.84 45.32
N ARG A 926 -6.34 -6.97 44.69
CA ARG A 926 -5.96 -7.05 43.27
C ARG A 926 -7.16 -7.32 42.36
N ILE A 927 -7.14 -6.68 41.19
CA ILE A 927 -8.14 -6.76 40.13
C ILE A 927 -7.41 -7.15 38.84
N PRO A 928 -7.67 -8.33 38.23
CA PRO A 928 -7.03 -8.72 36.98
C PRO A 928 -7.49 -7.82 35.82
N LEU A 929 -6.55 -7.34 35.01
CA LEU A 929 -6.80 -6.44 33.88
C LEU A 929 -6.67 -7.13 32.50
N ALA A 930 -5.98 -8.25 32.43
CA ALA A 930 -5.78 -9.02 31.21
C ALA A 930 -5.82 -10.53 31.51
N PRO A 931 -6.25 -11.38 30.55
CA PRO A 931 -6.11 -12.83 30.67
C PRO A 931 -4.63 -13.21 30.73
N GLN A 932 -4.32 -14.28 31.47
CA GLN A 932 -2.95 -14.77 31.63
C GLN A 932 -2.37 -15.21 30.28
N GLN A 933 -1.17 -14.77 29.95
CA GLN A 933 -0.44 -15.22 28.76
C GLN A 933 0.68 -16.18 29.16
N ARG A 934 0.83 -17.26 28.37
CA ARG A 934 1.91 -18.22 28.52
C ARG A 934 2.92 -18.06 27.39
N ILE A 935 4.20 -17.97 27.72
CA ILE A 935 5.31 -17.85 26.76
C ILE A 935 6.26 -19.03 26.95
N SER A 936 6.26 -19.96 25.99
CA SER A 936 7.13 -21.14 26.03
C SER A 936 8.53 -20.82 25.53
N LEU A 937 9.56 -21.43 26.13
CA LEU A 937 10.96 -21.31 25.69
C LEU A 937 11.16 -21.65 24.20
N LEU A 938 10.29 -22.49 23.62
CA LEU A 938 10.38 -22.94 22.23
C LEU A 938 9.47 -22.15 21.27
N GLN A 939 8.76 -21.14 21.75
CA GLN A 939 7.85 -20.35 20.93
C GLN A 939 8.65 -19.52 19.92
N GLY A 940 8.80 -20.05 18.70
CA GLY A 940 9.64 -19.49 17.63
C GLY A 940 10.88 -20.32 17.25
N PHE A 941 11.04 -21.52 17.82
CA PHE A 941 12.16 -22.42 17.51
C PHE A 941 12.24 -22.77 16.01
N ARG A 942 13.36 -22.43 15.35
CA ARG A 942 13.68 -22.82 13.97
C ARG A 942 14.76 -23.91 13.94
N MET A 943 14.78 -24.72 12.88
CA MET A 943 15.73 -25.85 12.75
C MET A 943 17.22 -25.46 12.74
N MET A 944 17.58 -24.18 12.55
CA MET A 944 18.97 -23.71 12.61
C MET A 944 19.08 -22.31 13.25
N TYR A 945 20.03 -22.16 14.18
CA TYR A 945 20.39 -20.90 14.83
C TYR A 945 21.88 -20.61 14.67
N ARG A 946 22.22 -19.34 14.44
CA ARG A 946 23.59 -18.84 14.50
C ARG A 946 23.77 -18.07 15.81
N ILE A 947 24.32 -18.72 16.82
CA ILE A 947 24.62 -18.11 18.12
C ILE A 947 25.96 -17.37 18.08
N GLY A 948 26.07 -16.27 18.83
CA GLY A 948 27.32 -15.51 18.94
C GLY A 948 28.45 -16.34 19.59
N PRO A 949 29.72 -15.98 19.38
CA PRO A 949 30.87 -16.78 19.82
C PRO A 949 30.98 -17.00 21.35
N ASN A 950 30.19 -16.27 22.15
CA ASN A 950 30.21 -16.33 23.63
C ASN A 950 28.82 -16.59 24.25
N GLU A 951 27.82 -16.98 23.46
CA GLU A 951 26.44 -17.23 23.93
C GLU A 951 26.11 -18.73 23.90
N THR A 952 25.44 -19.26 24.93
CA THR A 952 24.92 -20.64 24.91
C THR A 952 23.53 -20.69 24.28
N LEU A 953 23.14 -21.82 23.68
CA LEU A 953 21.79 -21.98 23.12
C LEU A 953 20.69 -21.74 24.16
N GLU A 954 20.90 -22.21 25.41
CA GLU A 954 19.97 -21.97 26.52
C GLU A 954 19.83 -20.49 26.84
N SER A 955 20.96 -19.75 26.93
CA SER A 955 20.94 -18.31 27.15
C SER A 955 20.24 -17.56 26.00
N HIS A 956 20.47 -17.98 24.75
CA HIS A 956 19.84 -17.39 23.57
C HIS A 956 18.32 -17.58 23.56
N LEU A 957 17.86 -18.81 23.84
CA LEU A 957 16.44 -19.12 23.90
C LEU A 957 15.75 -18.41 25.08
N LYS A 958 16.38 -18.34 26.26
CA LYS A 958 15.86 -17.57 27.38
C LYS A 958 15.77 -16.08 27.06
N ASN A 959 16.77 -15.49 26.40
CA ASN A 959 16.72 -14.09 25.96
C ASN A 959 15.53 -13.83 25.01
N GLY A 960 15.27 -14.74 24.06
CA GLY A 960 14.11 -14.66 23.17
C GLY A 960 12.77 -14.82 23.90
N GLN A 961 12.66 -15.75 24.85
CA GLN A 961 11.48 -15.97 25.66
C GLN A 961 11.12 -14.72 26.49
N TRP A 962 12.12 -14.08 27.13
CA TRP A 962 11.93 -12.86 27.90
C TRP A 962 11.72 -11.61 27.04
N ALA A 963 12.24 -11.57 25.80
CA ALA A 963 11.82 -10.56 24.82
C ALA A 963 10.32 -10.67 24.48
N GLY A 964 9.75 -11.88 24.56
CA GLY A 964 8.30 -12.10 24.48
C GLY A 964 7.52 -11.36 25.58
N VAL A 965 8.05 -11.27 26.81
CA VAL A 965 7.44 -10.51 27.91
C VAL A 965 7.39 -9.02 27.58
N LYS A 966 8.42 -8.48 26.95
CA LYS A 966 8.41 -7.09 26.46
C LYS A 966 7.31 -6.85 25.44
N ASN A 967 7.13 -7.78 24.50
CA ASN A 967 6.05 -7.70 23.51
C ASN A 967 4.67 -7.84 24.16
N PHE A 968 4.53 -8.68 25.18
CA PHE A 968 3.32 -8.76 25.99
C PHE A 968 3.04 -7.41 26.65
N VAL A 969 4.00 -6.88 27.41
CA VAL A 969 3.84 -5.60 28.14
C VAL A 969 3.55 -4.44 27.19
N SER A 970 4.23 -4.38 26.04
CA SER A 970 3.97 -3.37 25.00
C SER A 970 2.64 -3.57 24.26
N GLY A 971 2.08 -4.78 24.28
CA GLY A 971 0.77 -5.11 23.71
C GLY A 971 -0.44 -4.90 24.64
N ILE A 972 -0.24 -4.78 25.96
CA ILE A 972 -1.37 -4.61 26.92
C ILE A 972 -2.18 -3.33 26.62
N GLY A 973 -3.49 -3.49 26.43
CA GLY A 973 -4.44 -2.38 26.51
C GLY A 973 -4.84 -2.14 27.97
N LEU A 974 -4.45 -0.99 28.53
CA LEU A 974 -4.90 -0.62 29.88
C LEU A 974 -6.29 0.02 29.80
N PRO A 975 -7.25 -0.38 30.65
CA PRO A 975 -8.58 0.23 30.65
C PRO A 975 -8.53 1.65 31.22
N TYR A 976 -9.30 2.56 30.62
CA TYR A 976 -9.46 3.94 31.10
C TYR A 976 -10.32 4.04 32.38
N PHE A 977 -11.12 3.00 32.66
CA PHE A 977 -12.03 2.96 33.79
C PHE A 977 -12.17 1.53 34.32
N VAL A 978 -11.97 1.34 35.62
CA VAL A 978 -12.24 0.08 36.35
C VAL A 978 -13.15 0.41 37.52
N ALA A 979 -14.18 -0.39 37.77
CA ALA A 979 -15.11 -0.12 38.88
C ALA A 979 -15.40 -1.34 39.75
N ARG A 980 -15.68 -1.08 41.04
CA ARG A 980 -16.07 -2.08 42.03
C ARG A 980 -17.57 -2.00 42.31
N GLN A 981 -18.24 -3.15 42.45
CA GLN A 981 -19.64 -3.30 42.87
C GLN A 981 -19.78 -4.33 44.01
N ALA A 982 -20.91 -4.32 44.72
CA ALA A 982 -21.16 -5.17 45.89
C ALA A 982 -21.13 -6.69 45.62
N GLY A 983 -21.18 -7.12 44.35
CA GLY A 983 -21.09 -8.51 43.90
C GLY A 983 -19.76 -8.92 43.25
N GLY A 984 -18.74 -8.03 43.21
CA GLY A 984 -17.44 -8.30 42.59
C GLY A 984 -16.91 -7.13 41.74
N VAL A 985 -15.78 -7.33 41.06
CA VAL A 985 -15.21 -6.32 40.16
C VAL A 985 -15.75 -6.51 38.75
N ALA A 986 -16.26 -5.45 38.12
CA ALA A 986 -16.57 -5.44 36.71
C ALA A 986 -15.50 -4.62 35.97
N MET A 987 -14.63 -5.30 35.22
CA MET A 987 -13.97 -4.66 34.09
C MET A 987 -15.08 -4.26 33.13
N LEU A 988 -15.21 -2.98 32.79
CA LEU A 988 -15.97 -2.64 31.60
C LEU A 988 -15.32 -3.39 30.44
N PRO A 989 -16.06 -4.17 29.64
CA PRO A 989 -15.45 -4.88 28.52
C PRO A 989 -14.80 -3.86 27.60
N GLY A 990 -13.48 -3.73 27.72
CA GLY A 990 -12.65 -3.37 26.60
C GLY A 990 -12.81 -4.52 25.63
N THR A 991 -13.53 -4.27 24.53
CA THR A 991 -13.44 -5.05 23.30
C THR A 991 -13.77 -6.53 23.44
N THR A 992 -15.00 -6.92 23.14
CA THR A 992 -15.24 -8.27 22.60
C THR A 992 -16.56 -8.32 21.84
N ASP A 993 -16.40 -8.28 20.52
CA ASP A 993 -17.11 -9.15 19.59
C ASP A 993 -18.44 -8.68 18.96
N LEU A 994 -18.34 -8.03 17.79
CA LEU A 994 -19.44 -8.00 16.81
C LEU A 994 -19.61 -9.37 16.12
N ASN A 995 -18.66 -10.33 16.23
CA ASN A 995 -18.89 -11.69 15.72
C ASN A 995 -19.79 -12.53 16.64
N ALA A 996 -20.07 -12.11 17.87
CA ALA A 996 -21.01 -12.79 18.75
C ALA A 996 -22.48 -12.64 18.29
N ILE A 997 -22.75 -11.80 17.28
CA ILE A 997 -24.06 -11.61 16.64
C ILE A 997 -24.15 -12.35 15.28
N ARG A 998 -23.15 -13.16 14.89
CA ARG A 998 -23.26 -14.02 13.70
C ARG A 998 -24.16 -15.24 13.90
#